data_AF-A0A9W8G0H7-F1
#
_entry.id   AF-A0A9W8G0H7-F1
#
_cell.length_a   1.000
_cell.length_b   1.000
_cell.length_c   1.000
_cell.angle_alpha   90.00
_cell.angle_beta   90.00
_cell.angle_gamma   90.00
#
_symmetry.space_group_name_H-M   'P 1'
#
loop_
_entity.id
_entity.type
_entity.pdbx_description
1 polymer ?
#
loop_
_entity_poly.entity_id
_entity_poly.type
_entity_poly.pdbx_seq_one_letter_code
_entity_poly.pdbx_strand_id
1 'polypeptide(L)'
;MTTAAGNAPADACYMLIHPRLDAESPNLQTLRRDLERGTDQIKAEALQQVIAGTLQGENYEQLLMHIIRFVMPTRNKALKKMLLFYWEVCPKYAADGSLKQETILICNALRNDLQHPNEYIRGATLRFLCKLREAEILEPLVGPTRDCLEHRHAYVRKNAVAAVGSIHRCLPQLIPDAPELLHSFLAAEADMTCRRNALNALALSAPAIAVQWLKENARIVASLDELLQLAVIDLIRRAAREFAGDKALFIRCIFELLNSPANAVKYDAAATLVTLTANPVAVKAAAACYIALASKESDNNIKIIVLERLDQLRARHEGIVDDLVMDLLRVLGTPDLEVRRKALGIVMKLVSRRNIDDVISVLKKELSKTVESNDYDKSSDYRLLLIQTIHSCAAQFPEVAASVVQLFLDSIAEFGASSATDAIVFIREVAEKYPNLRTSIISHLVASFLDFKTGKVIRGALWILSEYADTADEIRSVWTKLREAIGELPLLAAEQRELETAEKDKDGAGEPSGDRHGSSVAAAPSASRRVLPDGTYATESSLTARAAEDSSSSSLKLDSKPPLRAVLLRSDFFTGTVLASTLAKLVLRYHRVSADDAAQLNSLRAEAVLIMAGIIRIGQSSFVATPLDEDSYSRVLACIRALEYMDEDSEVLGDAFISDTQNAFARLVKGEVKRAAEEKKKSSTEKTVQVDDSIT
;
A
#
# COMPACT_ATOMS: atom_id res chain seq x y z
N MET A 1 45.81 -3.04 31.13
CA MET A 1 45.76 -1.75 31.86
C MET A 1 46.93 -0.90 31.42
N THR A 2 46.74 0.44 31.42
CA THR A 2 47.61 1.58 31.02
C THR A 2 47.94 1.70 29.52
N THR A 3 47.15 2.40 28.70
CA THR A 3 47.09 3.87 28.40
C THR A 3 48.29 4.43 27.65
N ALA A 4 48.13 4.64 26.34
CA ALA A 4 48.78 5.70 25.58
C ALA A 4 47.68 6.46 24.82
N ALA A 5 47.44 7.69 25.26
CA ALA A 5 46.47 8.60 24.68
C ALA A 5 47.05 9.20 23.39
N GLY A 6 46.48 8.82 22.25
CA GLY A 6 46.60 9.52 20.98
C GLY A 6 45.20 9.65 20.39
N ASN A 7 44.81 10.86 19.97
CA ASN A 7 43.49 11.21 19.43
C ASN A 7 42.86 10.07 18.61
N ALA A 8 41.87 9.40 19.21
CA ALA A 8 41.05 8.44 18.49
C ALA A 8 40.16 9.19 17.47
N PRO A 9 40.11 8.78 16.20
CA PRO A 9 39.11 9.32 15.28
C PRO A 9 37.71 8.94 15.79
N ALA A 10 36.81 9.92 15.81
CA ALA A 10 35.42 9.73 16.20
C ALA A 10 34.75 8.59 15.40
N ASP A 11 34.02 7.73 16.12
CA ASP A 11 33.15 6.65 15.64
C ASP A 11 33.76 5.55 14.77
N ALA A 12 34.57 4.67 15.38
CA ALA A 12 34.78 3.33 14.86
C ALA A 12 33.65 2.39 15.34
N CYS A 13 32.68 2.10 14.48
CA CYS A 13 31.73 1.00 14.70
C CYS A 13 32.49 -0.34 14.58
N TYR A 14 32.57 -1.10 15.67
CA TYR A 14 33.16 -2.44 15.67
C TYR A 14 32.06 -3.49 15.47
N MET A 15 32.16 -4.29 14.41
CA MET A 15 31.36 -5.51 14.28
C MET A 15 32.09 -6.62 15.03
N LEU A 16 31.54 -7.05 16.16
CA LEU A 16 31.99 -8.25 16.85
C LEU A 16 31.58 -9.48 16.03
N ILE A 17 32.52 -10.05 15.28
CA ILE A 17 32.30 -11.32 14.59
C ILE A 17 32.39 -12.42 15.64
N HIS A 18 31.25 -12.86 16.14
CA HIS A 18 31.21 -14.00 17.06
C HIS A 18 31.76 -15.23 16.33
N PRO A 19 32.74 -15.96 16.91
CA PRO A 19 33.16 -17.22 16.34
C PRO A 19 31.96 -18.17 16.26
N ARG A 20 31.83 -18.89 15.14
CA ARG A 20 30.85 -19.97 15.04
C ARG A 20 31.19 -21.01 16.10
N LEU A 21 30.27 -21.29 17.01
CA LEU A 21 30.45 -22.25 18.10
C LEU A 21 30.84 -23.66 17.59
N ASP A 22 30.50 -23.97 16.33
CA ASP A 22 30.74 -25.26 15.68
C ASP A 22 32.02 -25.30 14.83
N ALA A 23 32.80 -24.20 14.76
CA ALA A 23 34.01 -24.14 13.95
C ALA A 23 35.25 -24.39 14.80
N GLU A 24 35.99 -25.46 14.54
CA GLU A 24 37.29 -25.72 15.15
C GLU A 24 38.27 -24.57 14.83
N SER A 25 38.92 -24.02 15.86
CA SER A 25 40.00 -23.04 15.68
C SER A 25 41.13 -23.69 14.86
N PRO A 26 41.54 -23.10 13.72
CA PRO A 26 42.50 -23.73 12.84
C PRO A 26 43.86 -23.88 13.53
N ASN A 27 44.38 -25.11 13.60
CA ASN A 27 45.66 -25.38 14.25
C ASN A 27 46.80 -24.65 13.51
N LEU A 28 47.59 -23.85 14.24
CA LEU A 28 48.72 -23.07 13.73
C LEU A 28 49.72 -23.92 12.93
N GLN A 29 49.98 -25.15 13.36
CA GLN A 29 50.90 -26.06 12.66
C GLN A 29 50.34 -26.53 11.32
N THR A 30 49.02 -26.78 11.26
CA THR A 30 48.31 -27.15 10.05
C THR A 30 48.32 -25.99 9.06
N LEU A 31 47.97 -24.78 9.52
CA LEU A 31 48.03 -23.56 8.70
C LEU A 31 49.43 -23.33 8.13
N ARG A 32 50.48 -23.50 8.96
CA ARG A 32 51.86 -23.36 8.50
C ARG A 32 52.19 -24.37 7.40
N ARG A 33 51.89 -25.64 7.61
CA ARG A 33 52.13 -26.71 6.62
C ARG A 33 51.39 -26.45 5.31
N ASP A 34 50.14 -26.02 5.41
CA ASP A 34 49.25 -25.81 4.27
C ASP A 34 49.67 -24.57 3.46
N LEU A 35 50.16 -23.52 4.12
CA LEU A 35 50.77 -22.34 3.47
C LEU A 35 52.12 -22.66 2.80
N GLU A 36 52.91 -23.58 3.36
CA GLU A 36 54.21 -23.97 2.81
C GLU A 36 54.08 -24.91 1.60
N ARG A 37 53.30 -25.99 1.75
CA ARG A 37 53.27 -27.13 0.81
C ARG A 37 51.95 -27.31 0.07
N GLY A 38 50.90 -26.57 0.43
CA GLY A 38 49.58 -26.68 -0.20
C GLY A 38 49.57 -26.25 -1.67
N THR A 39 48.54 -26.66 -2.40
CA THR A 39 48.21 -26.10 -3.71
C THR A 39 47.73 -24.64 -3.55
N ASP A 40 47.66 -23.86 -4.63
CA ASP A 40 47.18 -22.47 -4.54
C ASP A 40 45.79 -22.36 -3.90
N GLN A 41 44.94 -23.37 -4.09
CA GLN A 41 43.61 -23.44 -3.48
C GLN A 41 43.69 -23.65 -1.97
N ILE A 42 44.49 -24.63 -1.53
CA ILE A 42 44.71 -24.91 -0.10
C ILE A 42 45.36 -23.70 0.59
N LYS A 43 46.32 -23.04 -0.08
CA LYS A 43 46.93 -21.80 0.42
C LYS A 43 45.91 -20.67 0.55
N ALA A 44 44.95 -20.58 -0.37
CA ALA A 44 43.90 -19.57 -0.31
C ALA A 44 42.94 -19.80 0.86
N GLU A 45 42.55 -21.06 1.09
CA GLU A 45 41.72 -21.47 2.24
C GLU A 45 42.43 -21.24 3.57
N ALA A 46 43.71 -21.65 3.66
CA ALA A 46 44.53 -21.41 4.85
C ALA A 46 44.71 -19.90 5.11
N LEU A 47 44.95 -19.09 4.07
CA LEU A 47 45.07 -17.63 4.23
C LEU A 47 43.73 -16.98 4.63
N GLN A 48 42.61 -17.50 4.12
CA GLN A 48 41.28 -17.04 4.54
C GLN A 48 41.01 -17.33 6.02
N GLN A 49 41.40 -18.51 6.50
CA GLN A 49 41.32 -18.86 7.93
C GLN A 49 42.19 -17.93 8.78
N VAL A 50 43.42 -17.63 8.34
CA VAL A 50 44.30 -16.66 9.01
C VAL A 50 43.67 -15.26 9.05
N ILE A 51 43.10 -14.77 7.96
CA ILE A 51 42.44 -13.45 7.92
C ILE A 51 41.25 -13.42 8.88
N ALA A 52 40.39 -14.44 8.84
CA ALA A 52 39.21 -14.53 9.70
C ALA A 52 39.59 -14.58 11.18
N GLY A 53 40.56 -15.41 11.55
CA GLY A 53 41.03 -15.50 12.93
C GLY A 53 41.76 -14.23 13.40
N THR A 54 42.52 -13.56 12.51
CA THR A 54 43.13 -12.26 12.84
C THR A 54 42.06 -11.17 13.10
N LEU A 55 40.98 -11.15 12.32
CA LEU A 55 39.84 -10.25 12.54
C LEU A 55 39.08 -10.58 13.84
N GLN A 56 39.11 -11.83 14.29
CA GLN A 56 38.56 -12.28 15.57
C GLN A 56 39.49 -11.98 16.77
N GLY A 57 40.70 -11.45 16.52
CA GLY A 57 41.68 -11.09 17.55
C GLY A 57 42.68 -12.20 17.89
N GLU A 58 42.72 -13.30 17.13
CA GLU A 58 43.73 -14.34 17.28
C GLU A 58 45.08 -13.87 16.72
N ASN A 59 46.18 -14.23 17.42
CA ASN A 59 47.52 -13.81 17.01
C ASN A 59 48.18 -14.82 16.06
N TYR A 60 48.20 -14.48 14.76
CA TYR A 60 48.87 -15.24 13.70
C TYR A 60 50.16 -14.59 13.18
N GLU A 61 50.79 -13.70 13.94
CA GLU A 61 51.98 -12.95 13.51
C GLU A 61 53.14 -13.86 13.06
N GLN A 62 53.29 -15.03 13.69
CA GLN A 62 54.32 -16.02 13.36
C GLN A 62 54.19 -16.60 11.93
N LEU A 63 53.01 -16.48 11.31
CA LEU A 63 52.78 -16.92 9.93
C LEU A 63 53.21 -15.87 8.90
N LEU A 64 53.52 -14.63 9.30
CA LEU A 64 53.86 -13.54 8.38
C LEU A 64 55.01 -13.92 7.44
N MET A 65 56.12 -14.44 7.98
CA MET A 65 57.27 -14.85 7.17
C MET A 65 56.95 -16.04 6.23
N HIS A 66 56.08 -16.95 6.67
CA HIS A 66 55.62 -18.07 5.84
C HIS A 66 54.78 -17.57 4.66
N ILE A 67 53.89 -16.62 4.91
CA ILE A 67 53.07 -15.98 3.88
C ILE A 67 53.95 -15.22 2.89
N ILE A 68 54.92 -14.43 3.39
CA ILE A 68 55.89 -13.72 2.54
C ILE A 68 56.69 -14.69 1.67
N ARG A 69 57.18 -15.80 2.24
CA ARG A 69 58.05 -16.72 1.50
C ARG A 69 57.31 -17.62 0.52
N PHE A 70 56.13 -18.13 0.89
CA PHE A 70 55.47 -19.21 0.15
C PHE A 70 54.16 -18.81 -0.54
N VAL A 71 53.58 -17.66 -0.20
CA VAL A 71 52.33 -17.15 -0.79
C VAL A 71 52.59 -15.93 -1.67
N MET A 72 53.39 -14.96 -1.21
CA MET A 72 53.69 -13.73 -1.97
C MET A 72 54.22 -13.97 -3.40
N PRO A 73 55.07 -14.98 -3.68
CA PRO A 73 55.56 -15.23 -5.04
C PRO A 73 54.53 -15.87 -5.99
N THR A 74 53.29 -16.09 -5.53
CA THR A 74 52.26 -16.75 -6.34
C THR A 74 51.92 -15.97 -7.61
N ARG A 75 51.62 -16.71 -8.68
CA ARG A 75 51.07 -16.16 -9.94
C ARG A 75 49.54 -16.27 -10.00
N ASN A 76 48.92 -16.95 -9.03
CA ASN A 76 47.49 -17.17 -9.00
C ASN A 76 46.73 -15.89 -8.61
N LYS A 77 45.78 -15.48 -9.45
CA LYS A 77 45.01 -14.25 -9.27
C LYS A 77 44.16 -14.25 -7.99
N ALA A 78 43.55 -15.39 -7.66
CA ALA A 78 42.69 -15.51 -6.48
C ALA A 78 43.51 -15.42 -5.20
N LEU A 79 44.64 -16.14 -5.16
CA LEU A 79 45.55 -16.12 -4.01
C LEU A 79 46.20 -14.73 -3.82
N LYS A 80 46.59 -14.05 -4.91
CA LYS A 80 47.05 -12.64 -4.82
C LYS A 80 45.98 -11.71 -4.25
N LYS A 81 44.72 -11.84 -4.68
CA LYS A 81 43.63 -11.03 -4.12
C LYS A 81 43.46 -11.29 -2.62
N MET A 82 43.56 -12.55 -2.19
CA MET A 82 43.51 -12.91 -0.76
C MET A 82 44.68 -12.31 0.01
N LEU A 83 45.87 -12.29 -0.59
CA LEU A 83 47.06 -11.66 -0.01
C LEU A 83 46.87 -10.16 0.24
N LEU A 84 46.20 -9.43 -0.67
CA LEU A 84 45.87 -8.02 -0.45
C LEU A 84 44.93 -7.81 0.75
N PHE A 85 43.96 -8.71 0.97
CA PHE A 85 43.12 -8.65 2.18
C PHE A 85 43.92 -8.96 3.44
N TYR A 86 44.86 -9.90 3.38
CA TYR A 86 45.76 -10.16 4.51
C TYR A 86 46.61 -8.93 4.86
N TRP A 87 47.15 -8.21 3.87
CA TRP A 87 47.91 -6.98 4.11
C TRP A 87 47.08 -5.85 4.75
N GLU A 88 45.76 -5.84 4.56
CA GLU A 88 44.87 -4.88 5.23
C GLU A 88 44.84 -5.13 6.74
N VAL A 89 44.73 -6.41 7.14
CA VAL A 89 44.52 -6.82 8.53
C VAL A 89 45.81 -7.09 9.29
N CYS A 90 46.92 -7.41 8.61
CA CYS A 90 48.16 -7.82 9.27
C CYS A 90 48.73 -6.72 10.20
N PRO A 91 49.31 -7.08 11.36
CA PRO A 91 49.98 -6.13 12.24
C PRO A 91 51.25 -5.56 11.58
N LYS A 92 51.22 -4.27 11.26
CA LYS A 92 52.30 -3.55 10.53
C LYS A 92 53.36 -2.94 11.44
N TYR A 93 52.98 -2.66 12.69
CA TYR A 93 53.83 -1.99 13.67
C TYR A 93 54.45 -2.99 14.64
N ALA A 94 55.70 -2.76 15.00
CA ALA A 94 56.35 -3.42 16.11
C ALA A 94 55.92 -2.80 17.46
N ALA A 95 56.35 -3.39 18.56
CA ALA A 95 55.98 -2.94 19.92
C ALA A 95 56.46 -1.52 20.25
N ASP A 96 57.45 -1.02 19.52
CA ASP A 96 58.01 0.33 19.64
C ASP A 96 57.28 1.38 18.78
N GLY A 97 56.27 0.97 18.00
CA GLY A 97 55.53 1.83 17.08
C GLY A 97 56.23 2.06 15.74
N SER A 98 57.38 1.45 15.48
CA SER A 98 58.04 1.47 14.17
C SER A 98 57.40 0.45 13.21
N LEU A 99 57.53 0.67 11.90
CA LEU A 99 57.11 -0.32 10.92
C LEU A 99 58.05 -1.53 10.92
N LYS A 100 57.46 -2.72 10.83
CA LYS A 100 58.22 -3.98 10.78
C LYS A 100 59.12 -4.03 9.54
N GLN A 101 60.30 -4.66 9.66
CA GLN A 101 61.24 -4.79 8.54
C GLN A 101 60.64 -5.57 7.36
N GLU A 102 59.76 -6.51 7.64
CA GLU A 102 58.98 -7.28 6.66
C GLU A 102 58.16 -6.39 5.71
N THR A 103 57.80 -5.18 6.16
CA THR A 103 57.06 -4.19 5.37
C THR A 103 57.82 -3.79 4.10
N ILE A 104 59.15 -3.80 4.11
CA ILE A 104 59.98 -3.51 2.93
C ILE A 104 59.71 -4.54 1.81
N LEU A 105 59.56 -5.81 2.17
CA LEU A 105 59.27 -6.89 1.23
C LEU A 105 57.85 -6.74 0.65
N ILE A 106 56.90 -6.34 1.49
CA ILE A 106 55.53 -6.05 1.08
C ILE A 106 55.53 -4.87 0.08
N CYS A 107 56.25 -3.79 0.37
CA CYS A 107 56.37 -2.63 -0.54
C CYS A 107 56.92 -3.02 -1.91
N ASN A 108 57.99 -3.83 -1.94
CA ASN A 108 58.58 -4.31 -3.19
C ASN A 108 57.58 -5.19 -3.98
N ALA A 109 56.86 -6.08 -3.29
CA ALA A 109 55.83 -6.90 -3.93
C ALA A 109 54.69 -6.05 -4.52
N LEU A 110 54.18 -5.07 -3.77
CA LEU A 110 53.14 -4.15 -4.23
C LEU A 110 53.61 -3.32 -5.42
N ARG A 111 54.86 -2.82 -5.41
CA ARG A 111 55.47 -2.11 -6.54
C ARG A 111 55.50 -2.98 -7.79
N ASN A 112 55.94 -4.23 -7.68
CA ASN A 112 55.96 -5.18 -8.79
C ASN A 112 54.55 -5.49 -9.30
N ASP A 113 53.56 -5.56 -8.40
CA ASP A 113 52.16 -5.78 -8.76
C ASP A 113 51.54 -4.58 -9.49
N LEU A 114 51.90 -3.35 -9.12
CA LEU A 114 51.51 -2.14 -9.86
C LEU A 114 52.12 -2.08 -11.25
N GLN A 115 53.27 -2.73 -11.48
CA GLN A 115 53.95 -2.82 -12.77
C GLN A 115 53.66 -4.15 -13.50
N HIS A 116 52.79 -5.00 -12.97
CA HIS A 116 52.51 -6.32 -13.53
C HIS A 116 51.83 -6.23 -14.91
N PRO A 117 52.13 -7.08 -15.90
CA PRO A 117 51.46 -7.04 -17.22
C PRO A 117 49.95 -7.33 -17.17
N ASN A 118 49.40 -7.72 -16.02
CA ASN A 118 48.00 -8.08 -15.86
C ASN A 118 47.23 -6.93 -15.19
N GLU A 119 46.26 -6.40 -15.90
CA GLU A 119 45.42 -5.28 -15.51
C GLU A 119 44.59 -5.55 -14.24
N TYR A 120 44.17 -6.80 -14.00
CA TYR A 120 43.40 -7.17 -12.82
C TYR A 120 44.25 -7.10 -11.55
N ILE A 121 45.51 -7.53 -11.63
CA ILE A 121 46.46 -7.45 -10.52
C ILE A 121 46.73 -5.98 -10.20
N ARG A 122 47.09 -5.16 -11.21
CA ARG A 122 47.28 -3.72 -11.04
C ARG A 122 46.06 -3.06 -10.39
N GLY A 123 44.87 -3.27 -10.93
CA GLY A 123 43.65 -2.65 -10.40
C GLY A 123 43.27 -3.14 -9.00
N ALA A 124 43.52 -4.39 -8.64
CA ALA A 124 43.32 -4.89 -7.29
C ALA A 124 44.28 -4.24 -6.29
N THR A 125 45.56 -4.13 -6.67
CA THR A 125 46.59 -3.46 -5.87
C THR A 125 46.27 -1.97 -5.69
N LEU A 126 45.89 -1.26 -6.75
CA LEU A 126 45.47 0.15 -6.68
C LEU A 126 44.30 0.37 -5.70
N ARG A 127 43.28 -0.50 -5.71
CA ARG A 127 42.20 -0.44 -4.73
C ARG A 127 42.67 -0.68 -3.30
N PHE A 128 43.65 -1.57 -3.12
CA PHE A 128 44.27 -1.81 -1.82
C PHE A 128 45.03 -0.57 -1.33
N LEU A 129 45.72 0.16 -2.21
CA LEU A 129 46.41 1.41 -1.84
C LEU A 129 45.47 2.47 -1.28
N CYS A 130 44.21 2.53 -1.73
CA CYS A 130 43.21 3.46 -1.17
C CYS A 130 42.96 3.24 0.34
N LYS A 131 43.31 2.07 0.88
CA LYS A 131 43.09 1.71 2.28
C LYS A 131 44.32 1.90 3.17
N LEU A 132 45.51 2.02 2.58
CA LEU A 132 46.75 2.24 3.32
C LEU A 132 46.81 3.67 3.88
N ARG A 133 47.45 3.82 5.04
CA ARG A 133 47.64 5.11 5.72
C ARG A 133 49.09 5.39 6.08
N GLU A 134 49.96 4.41 5.90
CA GLU A 134 51.37 4.44 6.26
C GLU A 134 52.17 5.15 5.16
N ALA A 135 52.78 6.29 5.49
CA ALA A 135 53.53 7.10 4.52
C ALA A 135 54.74 6.36 3.93
N GLU A 136 55.50 5.66 4.79
CA GLU A 136 56.69 4.90 4.36
C GLU A 136 56.36 3.76 3.38
N ILE A 137 55.14 3.20 3.46
CA ILE A 137 54.67 2.17 2.52
C ILE A 137 54.24 2.80 1.19
N LEU A 138 53.55 3.94 1.26
CA LEU A 138 52.96 4.60 0.10
C LEU A 138 53.98 5.36 -0.74
N GLU A 139 54.99 5.98 -0.12
CA GLU A 139 55.98 6.82 -0.81
C GLU A 139 56.69 6.09 -1.98
N PRO A 140 57.21 4.85 -1.84
CA PRO A 140 57.80 4.11 -2.95
C PRO A 140 56.81 3.71 -4.04
N LEU A 141 55.51 3.74 -3.75
CA LEU A 141 54.42 3.32 -4.63
C LEU A 141 53.81 4.48 -5.42
N VAL A 142 54.12 5.74 -5.07
CA VAL A 142 53.60 6.94 -5.74
C VAL A 142 53.91 6.92 -7.23
N GLY A 143 55.19 6.75 -7.61
CA GLY A 143 55.61 6.73 -9.02
C GLY A 143 54.85 5.67 -9.85
N PRO A 144 54.91 4.38 -9.48
CA PRO A 144 54.16 3.32 -10.17
C PRO A 144 52.64 3.54 -10.21
N THR A 145 52.07 4.20 -9.19
CA THR A 145 50.65 4.57 -9.16
C THR A 145 50.33 5.65 -10.19
N ARG A 146 51.22 6.64 -10.37
CA ARG A 146 51.09 7.69 -11.39
C ARG A 146 51.23 7.11 -12.80
N ASP A 147 52.16 6.20 -13.03
CA ASP A 147 52.31 5.49 -14.32
C ASP A 147 51.01 4.77 -14.73
N CYS A 148 50.23 4.30 -13.74
CA CYS A 148 48.96 3.64 -13.98
C CYS A 148 47.84 4.57 -14.49
N LEU A 149 48.00 5.90 -14.40
CA LEU A 149 47.08 6.88 -14.99
C LEU A 149 47.17 6.90 -16.52
N GLU A 150 48.32 6.58 -17.10
CA GLU A 150 48.53 6.57 -18.56
C GLU A 150 48.31 5.17 -19.16
N HIS A 151 47.87 4.21 -18.34
CA HIS A 151 47.75 2.82 -18.76
C HIS A 151 46.68 2.65 -19.85
N ARG A 152 46.94 1.78 -20.85
CA ARG A 152 46.04 1.54 -21.99
C ARG A 152 44.60 1.15 -21.62
N HIS A 153 44.41 0.44 -20.50
CA HIS A 153 43.11 -0.05 -20.04
C HIS A 153 42.46 0.87 -19.01
N ALA A 154 41.24 1.33 -19.30
CA ALA A 154 40.43 2.18 -18.41
C ALA A 154 40.19 1.55 -17.03
N TYR A 155 40.12 0.22 -16.92
CA TYR A 155 40.03 -0.47 -15.62
C TYR A 155 41.20 -0.13 -14.69
N VAL A 156 42.41 0.04 -15.22
CA VAL A 156 43.58 0.42 -14.40
C VAL A 156 43.50 1.91 -14.06
N ARG A 157 43.26 2.76 -15.06
CA ARG A 157 43.18 4.22 -14.89
C ARG A 157 42.11 4.63 -13.87
N LYS A 158 40.90 4.05 -13.91
CA LYS A 158 39.83 4.38 -12.95
C LYS A 158 40.20 4.07 -11.50
N ASN A 159 40.99 3.01 -11.27
CA ASN A 159 41.47 2.64 -9.94
C ASN A 159 42.70 3.48 -9.55
N ALA A 160 43.54 3.86 -10.52
CA ALA A 160 44.68 4.73 -10.30
C ALA A 160 44.25 6.13 -9.85
N VAL A 161 43.23 6.69 -10.50
CA VAL A 161 42.59 7.95 -10.10
C VAL A 161 42.08 7.89 -8.65
N ALA A 162 41.39 6.80 -8.29
CA ALA A 162 40.90 6.61 -6.93
C ALA A 162 42.05 6.49 -5.90
N ALA A 163 43.13 5.79 -6.27
CA ALA A 163 44.32 5.64 -5.43
C ALA A 163 45.03 6.99 -5.23
N VAL A 164 45.29 7.74 -6.31
CA VAL A 164 45.92 9.07 -6.25
C VAL A 164 45.09 10.02 -5.38
N GLY A 165 43.77 10.08 -5.60
CA GLY A 165 42.87 10.90 -4.80
C GLY A 165 42.86 10.50 -3.32
N SER A 166 42.87 9.19 -3.03
CA SER A 166 42.90 8.70 -1.65
C SER A 166 44.23 8.97 -0.95
N ILE A 167 45.36 8.78 -1.64
CA ILE A 167 46.71 9.04 -1.10
C ILE A 167 46.83 10.52 -0.76
N HIS A 168 46.48 11.41 -1.70
CA HIS A 168 46.57 12.85 -1.45
C HIS A 168 45.63 13.30 -0.32
N ARG A 169 44.41 12.76 -0.23
CA ARG A 169 43.49 13.10 0.87
C ARG A 169 44.03 12.69 2.24
N CYS A 170 44.69 11.54 2.34
CA CYS A 170 45.21 11.04 3.62
C CYS A 170 46.60 11.60 3.96
N LEU A 171 47.45 11.78 2.95
CA LEU A 171 48.84 12.20 3.05
C LEU A 171 49.15 13.20 1.90
N PRO A 172 48.70 14.46 2.02
CA PRO A 172 48.85 15.46 0.95
C PRO A 172 50.29 15.67 0.50
N GLN A 173 51.25 15.49 1.40
CA GLN A 173 52.68 15.64 1.15
C GLN A 173 53.26 14.63 0.16
N LEU A 174 52.62 13.45 -0.01
CA LEU A 174 53.12 12.42 -0.92
C LEU A 174 52.85 12.72 -2.39
N ILE A 175 51.73 13.40 -2.68
CA ILE A 175 51.35 13.80 -4.04
C ILE A 175 50.76 15.23 -3.97
N PRO A 176 51.58 16.26 -3.74
CA PRO A 176 51.08 17.63 -3.55
C PRO A 176 50.40 18.19 -4.81
N ASP A 177 50.84 17.76 -5.98
CA ASP A 177 50.33 18.14 -7.31
C ASP A 177 49.14 17.27 -7.78
N ALA A 178 48.59 16.41 -6.91
CA ALA A 178 47.46 15.55 -7.26
C ALA A 178 46.24 16.32 -7.81
N PRO A 179 45.85 17.49 -7.28
CA PRO A 179 44.69 18.21 -7.82
C PRO A 179 44.88 18.68 -9.27
N GLU A 180 46.06 19.20 -9.60
CA GLU A 180 46.40 19.66 -10.96
C GLU A 180 46.50 18.48 -11.92
N LEU A 181 47.12 17.38 -11.46
CA LEU A 181 47.20 16.12 -12.19
C LEU A 181 45.81 15.56 -12.51
N LEU A 182 44.92 15.47 -11.52
CA LEU A 182 43.56 14.96 -11.69
C LEU A 182 42.69 15.87 -12.57
N HIS A 183 42.90 17.19 -12.51
CA HIS A 183 42.22 18.15 -13.40
C HIS A 183 42.65 17.95 -14.86
N SER A 184 43.96 17.83 -15.12
CA SER A 184 44.46 17.55 -16.46
C SER A 184 43.99 16.18 -16.99
N PHE A 185 43.99 15.16 -16.13
CA PHE A 185 43.45 13.84 -16.44
C PHE A 185 41.96 13.90 -16.82
N LEU A 186 41.14 14.64 -16.08
CA LEU A 186 39.70 14.79 -16.36
C LEU A 186 39.42 15.41 -17.74
N ALA A 187 40.31 16.27 -18.22
CA ALA A 187 40.23 16.91 -19.54
C ALA A 187 40.70 15.98 -20.68
N ALA A 188 41.75 15.19 -20.46
CA ALA A 188 42.33 14.30 -21.48
C ALA A 188 41.62 12.95 -21.61
N GLU A 189 40.98 12.47 -20.54
CA GLU A 189 40.39 11.14 -20.49
C GLU A 189 39.08 11.03 -21.28
N ALA A 190 38.92 9.92 -22.01
CA ALA A 190 37.72 9.63 -22.79
C ALA A 190 36.71 8.74 -22.04
N ASP A 191 37.19 7.87 -21.14
CA ASP A 191 36.33 6.94 -20.41
C ASP A 191 35.51 7.64 -19.30
N MET A 192 34.19 7.55 -19.37
CA MET A 192 33.28 8.26 -18.46
C MET A 192 33.42 7.80 -17.00
N THR A 193 33.74 6.53 -16.75
CA THR A 193 33.95 6.04 -15.38
C THR A 193 35.22 6.65 -14.77
N CYS A 194 36.29 6.74 -15.55
CA CYS A 194 37.53 7.39 -15.15
C CYS A 194 37.31 8.88 -14.86
N ARG A 195 36.61 9.59 -15.76
CA ARG A 195 36.25 11.01 -15.58
C ARG A 195 35.40 11.23 -14.33
N ARG A 196 34.37 10.42 -14.12
CA ARG A 196 33.52 10.46 -12.91
C ARG A 196 34.33 10.26 -11.64
N ASN A 197 35.25 9.31 -11.61
CA ASN A 197 36.12 9.09 -10.46
C ASN A 197 37.09 10.26 -10.23
N ALA A 198 37.61 10.88 -11.29
CA ALA A 198 38.50 12.03 -11.19
C ALA A 198 37.78 13.25 -10.62
N LEU A 199 36.56 13.53 -11.11
CA LEU A 199 35.72 14.60 -10.57
C LEU A 199 35.39 14.37 -9.09
N ASN A 200 35.02 13.14 -8.70
CA ASN A 200 34.75 12.82 -7.30
C ASN A 200 36.00 12.95 -6.42
N ALA A 201 37.17 12.53 -6.92
CA ALA A 201 38.43 12.70 -6.21
C ALA A 201 38.74 14.19 -5.98
N LEU A 202 38.60 15.01 -7.03
CA LEU A 202 38.76 16.47 -6.94
C LEU A 202 37.76 17.11 -5.99
N ALA A 203 36.49 16.70 -6.04
CA ALA A 203 35.45 17.21 -5.14
C ALA A 203 35.77 16.95 -3.66
N LEU A 204 36.53 15.90 -3.36
CA LEU A 204 36.94 15.54 -2.00
C LEU A 204 38.27 16.18 -1.57
N SER A 205 39.22 16.36 -2.49
CA SER A 205 40.56 16.88 -2.16
C SER A 205 40.73 18.38 -2.39
N ALA A 206 40.13 18.91 -3.46
CA ALA A 206 40.32 20.27 -3.92
C ALA A 206 39.00 20.82 -4.51
N PRO A 207 37.99 21.11 -3.67
CA PRO A 207 36.66 21.50 -4.12
C PRO A 207 36.66 22.77 -4.96
N ALA A 208 37.60 23.70 -4.71
CA ALA A 208 37.76 24.92 -5.53
C ALA A 208 38.07 24.62 -7.01
N ILE A 209 38.94 23.64 -7.28
CA ILE A 209 39.28 23.22 -8.65
C ILE A 209 38.10 22.49 -9.29
N ALA A 210 37.39 21.64 -8.53
CA ALA A 210 36.20 20.96 -9.02
C ALA A 210 35.08 21.94 -9.40
N VAL A 211 34.86 22.98 -8.59
CA VAL A 211 33.89 24.06 -8.87
C VAL A 211 34.34 24.88 -10.08
N GLN A 212 35.63 25.16 -10.22
CA GLN A 212 36.16 25.83 -11.41
C GLN A 212 35.92 25.02 -12.69
N TRP A 213 36.18 23.72 -12.65
CA TRP A 213 35.85 22.81 -13.75
C TRP A 213 34.34 22.83 -14.06
N LEU A 214 33.48 22.84 -13.04
CA LEU A 214 32.03 22.95 -13.24
C LEU A 214 31.63 24.28 -13.90
N LYS A 215 32.27 25.41 -13.54
CA LYS A 215 32.02 26.71 -14.17
C LYS A 215 32.34 26.68 -15.67
N GLU A 216 33.46 26.09 -16.03
CA GLU A 216 33.90 25.96 -17.43
C GLU A 216 32.98 25.05 -18.24
N ASN A 217 32.43 24.00 -17.62
CA ASN A 217 31.59 23.00 -18.27
C ASN A 217 30.08 23.22 -18.05
N ALA A 218 29.68 24.31 -17.38
CA ALA A 218 28.30 24.52 -16.93
C ALA A 218 27.26 24.49 -18.07
N ARG A 219 27.65 24.91 -19.28
CA ARG A 219 26.74 24.96 -20.45
C ARG A 219 26.45 23.59 -21.06
N ILE A 220 27.29 22.58 -20.79
CA ILE A 220 27.18 21.26 -21.38
C ILE A 220 26.73 20.19 -20.38
N VAL A 221 26.45 20.57 -19.12
CA VAL A 221 26.11 19.63 -18.02
C VAL A 221 24.99 18.67 -18.42
N ALA A 222 23.93 19.17 -19.06
CA ALA A 222 22.81 18.33 -19.51
C ALA A 222 23.16 17.32 -20.62
N SER A 223 24.25 17.57 -21.37
CA SER A 223 24.73 16.68 -22.43
C SER A 223 25.80 15.69 -21.97
N LEU A 224 26.27 15.81 -20.72
CA LEU A 224 27.24 14.88 -20.15
C LEU A 224 26.61 13.49 -19.94
N ASP A 225 27.46 12.47 -19.87
CA ASP A 225 27.06 11.11 -19.50
C ASP A 225 26.41 11.05 -18.11
N GLU A 226 25.48 10.10 -17.92
CA GLU A 226 24.72 9.91 -16.68
C GLU A 226 25.62 9.85 -15.43
N LEU A 227 26.73 9.10 -15.50
CA LEU A 227 27.62 8.94 -14.34
C LEU A 227 28.29 10.26 -13.96
N LEU A 228 28.60 11.10 -14.95
CA LEU A 228 29.20 12.41 -14.73
C LEU A 228 28.16 13.43 -14.26
N GLN A 229 26.91 13.36 -14.74
CA GLN A 229 25.80 14.16 -14.21
C GLN A 229 25.58 13.89 -12.72
N LEU A 230 25.58 12.62 -12.28
CA LEU A 230 25.46 12.26 -10.87
C LEU A 230 26.64 12.78 -10.03
N ALA A 231 27.87 12.73 -10.57
CA ALA A 231 29.04 13.29 -9.91
C ALA A 231 28.98 14.82 -9.79
N VAL A 232 28.44 15.52 -10.80
CA VAL A 232 28.17 16.96 -10.73
C VAL A 232 27.14 17.28 -9.65
N ILE A 233 26.08 16.48 -9.52
CA ILE A 233 25.08 16.67 -8.46
C ILE A 233 25.74 16.49 -7.08
N ASP A 234 26.57 15.46 -6.87
CA ASP A 234 27.27 15.25 -5.60
C ASP A 234 28.27 16.38 -5.30
N LEU A 235 29.01 16.86 -6.31
CA LEU A 235 29.87 18.04 -6.19
C LEU A 235 29.06 19.27 -5.73
N ILE A 236 27.92 19.53 -6.37
CA ILE A 236 27.07 20.68 -6.03
C ILE A 236 26.56 20.57 -4.59
N ARG A 237 26.11 19.39 -4.14
CA ARG A 237 25.65 19.19 -2.74
C ARG A 237 26.72 19.53 -1.72
N ARG A 238 27.96 19.14 -1.99
CA ARG A 238 29.12 19.42 -1.11
C ARG A 238 29.52 20.89 -1.16
N ALA A 239 29.65 21.43 -2.38
CA ALA A 239 30.13 22.79 -2.62
C ALA A 239 29.12 23.88 -2.25
N ALA A 240 27.82 23.57 -2.17
CA ALA A 240 26.78 24.58 -1.94
C ALA A 240 26.93 25.37 -0.64
N ARG A 241 27.53 24.77 0.40
CA ARG A 241 27.77 25.43 1.69
C ARG A 241 28.99 26.34 1.65
N GLU A 242 30.07 25.88 1.05
CA GLU A 242 31.36 26.59 1.00
C GLU A 242 31.41 27.67 -0.10
N PHE A 243 30.76 27.43 -1.23
CA PHE A 243 30.78 28.30 -2.42
C PHE A 243 29.44 29.00 -2.62
N ALA A 244 28.96 29.71 -1.60
CA ALA A 244 27.66 30.38 -1.62
C ALA A 244 27.51 31.40 -2.77
N GLY A 245 28.62 32.01 -3.22
CA GLY A 245 28.64 32.94 -4.36
C GLY A 245 28.25 32.29 -5.70
N ASP A 246 28.44 30.97 -5.83
CA ASP A 246 28.14 30.21 -7.05
C ASP A 246 26.76 29.52 -6.99
N LYS A 247 25.97 29.79 -5.95
CA LYS A 247 24.67 29.14 -5.73
C LYS A 247 23.71 29.30 -6.90
N ALA A 248 23.70 30.45 -7.57
CA ALA A 248 22.87 30.68 -8.75
C ALA A 248 23.25 29.76 -9.92
N LEU A 249 24.57 29.53 -10.12
CA LEU A 249 25.07 28.60 -11.12
C LEU A 249 24.65 27.17 -10.79
N PHE A 250 24.79 26.75 -9.53
CA PHE A 250 24.40 25.43 -9.07
C PHE A 250 22.91 25.15 -9.29
N ILE A 251 22.05 26.09 -8.92
CA ILE A 251 20.60 25.97 -9.14
C ILE A 251 20.31 25.81 -10.63
N ARG A 252 20.94 26.61 -11.51
CA ARG A 252 20.75 26.48 -12.96
C ARG A 252 21.15 25.09 -13.49
N CYS A 253 22.34 24.61 -13.12
CA CYS A 253 22.81 23.29 -13.55
C CYS A 253 21.87 22.17 -13.08
N ILE A 254 21.44 22.19 -11.81
CA ILE A 254 20.50 21.19 -11.28
C ILE A 254 19.13 21.28 -11.98
N PHE A 255 18.66 22.50 -12.26
CA PHE A 255 17.39 22.70 -12.95
C PHE A 255 17.40 22.12 -14.37
N GLU A 256 18.51 22.27 -15.11
CA GLU A 256 18.69 21.63 -16.42
C GLU A 256 18.69 20.10 -16.32
N LEU A 257 19.28 19.53 -15.26
CA LEU A 257 19.34 18.09 -15.03
C LEU A 257 17.98 17.44 -14.70
N LEU A 258 16.96 18.21 -14.32
CA LEU A 258 15.59 17.70 -14.19
C LEU A 258 15.02 17.15 -15.51
N ASN A 259 15.56 17.60 -16.64
CA ASN A 259 15.17 17.13 -17.98
C ASN A 259 16.07 16.02 -18.52
N SER A 260 17.01 15.49 -17.72
CA SER A 260 17.87 14.37 -18.14
C SER A 260 17.02 13.16 -18.58
N PRO A 261 17.45 12.34 -19.55
CA PRO A 261 16.71 11.12 -19.88
C PRO A 261 16.76 10.08 -18.74
N ALA A 262 17.81 10.10 -17.92
CA ALA A 262 18.04 9.13 -16.85
C ALA A 262 17.21 9.46 -15.60
N ASN A 263 16.46 8.48 -15.10
CA ASN A 263 15.57 8.69 -13.96
C ASN A 263 16.32 8.85 -12.63
N ALA A 264 17.48 8.21 -12.46
CA ALA A 264 18.34 8.41 -11.30
C ALA A 264 18.81 9.87 -11.19
N VAL A 265 19.21 10.47 -12.31
CA VAL A 265 19.62 11.89 -12.38
C VAL A 265 18.46 12.80 -12.04
N LYS A 266 17.26 12.56 -12.59
CA LYS A 266 16.06 13.34 -12.28
C LYS A 266 15.74 13.34 -10.79
N TYR A 267 15.75 12.15 -10.17
CA TYR A 267 15.45 12.00 -8.76
C TYR A 267 16.46 12.76 -7.89
N ASP A 268 17.75 12.57 -8.14
CA ASP A 268 18.82 13.23 -7.39
C ASP A 268 18.87 14.74 -7.64
N ALA A 269 18.55 15.19 -8.86
CA ALA A 269 18.43 16.61 -9.20
C ALA A 269 17.24 17.25 -8.48
N ALA A 270 16.06 16.61 -8.48
CA ALA A 270 14.89 17.12 -7.77
C ALA A 270 15.14 17.22 -6.25
N ALA A 271 15.75 16.18 -5.67
CA ALA A 271 16.11 16.18 -4.25
C ALA A 271 17.13 17.29 -3.92
N THR A 272 18.14 17.47 -4.77
CA THR A 272 19.16 18.51 -4.60
C THR A 272 18.60 19.91 -4.83
N LEU A 273 17.65 20.09 -5.75
CA LEU A 273 17.07 21.40 -6.05
C LEU A 273 16.34 21.99 -4.84
N VAL A 274 15.54 21.16 -4.16
CA VAL A 274 14.75 21.56 -2.99
C VAL A 274 15.67 21.88 -1.79
N THR A 275 16.83 21.23 -1.68
CA THR A 275 17.80 21.57 -0.62
C THR A 275 18.57 22.86 -0.92
N LEU A 276 18.76 23.21 -2.20
CA LEU A 276 19.43 24.44 -2.59
C LEU A 276 18.52 25.66 -2.49
N THR A 277 17.23 25.55 -2.79
CA THR A 277 16.32 26.69 -2.86
C THR A 277 14.89 26.36 -2.44
N ALA A 278 14.25 27.29 -1.74
CA ALA A 278 12.84 27.27 -1.39
C ALA A 278 11.96 28.08 -2.37
N ASN A 279 12.50 28.45 -3.55
CA ASN A 279 11.73 29.18 -4.55
C ASN A 279 10.53 28.34 -5.04
N PRO A 280 9.30 28.87 -5.03
CA PRO A 280 8.10 28.16 -5.49
C PRO A 280 8.22 27.51 -6.87
N VAL A 281 8.92 28.16 -7.82
CA VAL A 281 9.12 27.63 -9.17
C VAL A 281 9.96 26.35 -9.15
N ALA A 282 11.00 26.33 -8.31
CA ALA A 282 11.90 25.19 -8.17
C ALA A 282 11.21 24.03 -7.43
N VAL A 283 10.45 24.34 -6.37
CA VAL A 283 9.62 23.36 -5.63
C VAL A 283 8.58 22.72 -6.56
N LYS A 284 7.88 23.52 -7.37
CA LYS A 284 6.89 23.02 -8.34
C LYS A 284 7.54 22.16 -9.42
N ALA A 285 8.73 22.54 -9.92
CA ALA A 285 9.48 21.75 -10.88
C ALA A 285 9.94 20.39 -10.29
N ALA A 286 10.42 20.38 -9.05
CA ALA A 286 10.78 19.15 -8.35
C ALA A 286 9.56 18.25 -8.10
N ALA A 287 8.43 18.81 -7.67
CA ALA A 287 7.18 18.08 -7.49
C ALA A 287 6.68 17.46 -8.81
N ALA A 288 6.69 18.22 -9.91
CA ALA A 288 6.32 17.73 -11.23
C ALA A 288 7.27 16.60 -11.70
N CYS A 289 8.55 16.70 -11.39
CA CYS A 289 9.54 15.65 -11.67
C CYS A 289 9.20 14.36 -10.91
N TYR A 290 8.88 14.46 -9.60
CA TYR A 290 8.45 13.31 -8.81
C TYR A 290 7.16 12.67 -9.34
N ILE A 291 6.16 13.47 -9.74
CA ILE A 291 4.92 12.95 -10.34
C ILE A 291 5.21 12.21 -11.66
N ALA A 292 6.08 12.78 -12.50
CA ALA A 292 6.49 12.16 -13.76
C ALA A 292 7.22 10.83 -13.54
N LEU A 293 8.10 10.75 -12.53
CA LEU A 293 8.77 9.50 -12.14
C LEU A 293 7.78 8.46 -11.63
N ALA A 294 6.85 8.85 -10.75
CA ALA A 294 5.80 7.96 -10.23
C ALA A 294 4.90 7.40 -11.35
N SER A 295 4.72 8.14 -12.44
CA SER A 295 3.91 7.72 -13.59
C SER A 295 4.67 6.82 -14.57
N LYS A 296 5.96 7.11 -14.82
CA LYS A 296 6.76 6.46 -15.89
C LYS A 296 7.58 5.27 -15.43
N GLU A 297 7.97 5.22 -14.16
CA GLU A 297 8.78 4.12 -13.64
C GLU A 297 8.04 2.79 -13.68
N SER A 298 8.78 1.69 -13.85
CA SER A 298 8.20 0.35 -13.82
C SER A 298 8.21 -0.25 -12.41
N ASP A 299 9.18 0.10 -11.57
CA ASP A 299 9.31 -0.45 -10.22
C ASP A 299 8.38 0.26 -9.23
N ASN A 300 7.46 -0.50 -8.63
CA ASN A 300 6.50 0.00 -7.64
C ASN A 300 7.20 0.57 -6.38
N ASN A 301 8.35 0.01 -5.97
CA ASN A 301 9.09 0.52 -4.82
C ASN A 301 9.59 1.95 -5.07
N ILE A 302 10.10 2.20 -6.29
CA ILE A 302 10.56 3.54 -6.68
C ILE A 302 9.38 4.50 -6.69
N LYS A 303 8.21 4.10 -7.23
CA LYS A 303 6.99 4.93 -7.18
C LYS A 303 6.60 5.31 -5.76
N ILE A 304 6.62 4.35 -4.83
CA ILE A 304 6.27 4.60 -3.43
C ILE A 304 7.26 5.55 -2.75
N ILE A 305 8.56 5.40 -3.02
CA ILE A 305 9.63 6.29 -2.51
C ILE A 305 9.43 7.70 -3.06
N VAL A 306 9.17 7.84 -4.35
CA VAL A 306 8.97 9.14 -4.99
C VAL A 306 7.70 9.84 -4.51
N LEU A 307 6.60 9.10 -4.33
CA LEU A 307 5.37 9.62 -3.73
C LEU A 307 5.58 10.03 -2.26
N GLU A 308 6.42 9.31 -1.50
CA GLU A 308 6.80 9.72 -0.15
C GLU A 308 7.53 11.07 -0.15
N ARG A 309 8.51 11.22 -1.05
CA ARG A 309 9.23 12.50 -1.22
C ARG A 309 8.30 13.62 -1.64
N LEU A 310 7.32 13.35 -2.49
CA LEU A 310 6.30 14.32 -2.88
C LEU A 310 5.43 14.75 -1.68
N ASP A 311 4.98 13.81 -0.83
CA ASP A 311 4.17 14.15 0.35
C ASP A 311 4.99 14.95 1.39
N GLN A 312 6.26 14.61 1.58
CA GLN A 312 7.20 15.37 2.40
C GLN A 312 7.40 16.80 1.85
N LEU A 313 7.56 16.93 0.54
CA LEU A 313 7.71 18.23 -0.12
C LEU A 313 6.46 19.10 0.04
N ARG A 314 5.27 18.51 -0.17
CA ARG A 314 3.98 19.16 0.06
C ARG A 314 3.83 19.62 1.51
N ALA A 315 4.19 18.77 2.47
CA ALA A 315 4.06 19.08 3.90
C ALA A 315 4.92 20.28 4.32
N ARG A 316 6.11 20.45 3.72
CA ARG A 316 7.00 21.59 3.97
C ARG A 316 6.58 22.87 3.24
N HIS A 317 5.88 22.74 2.11
CA HIS A 317 5.51 23.85 1.23
C HIS A 317 4.02 23.83 0.88
N GLU A 318 3.17 24.15 1.86
CA GLU A 318 1.72 24.17 1.68
C GLU A 318 1.30 25.22 0.62
N GLY A 319 0.36 24.85 -0.27
CA GLY A 319 -0.20 25.73 -1.30
C GLY A 319 0.58 25.86 -2.61
N ILE A 320 1.81 25.32 -2.70
CA ILE A 320 2.65 25.44 -3.93
C ILE A 320 2.35 24.32 -4.94
N VAL A 321 2.01 23.12 -4.44
CA VAL A 321 1.88 21.89 -5.24
C VAL A 321 0.43 21.63 -5.68
N ASP A 322 -0.52 22.43 -5.21
CA ASP A 322 -1.98 22.24 -5.40
C ASP A 322 -2.41 22.21 -6.88
N ASP A 323 -1.70 22.94 -7.74
CA ASP A 323 -1.96 22.95 -9.19
C ASP A 323 -1.60 21.61 -9.88
N LEU A 324 -0.78 20.77 -9.25
CA LEU A 324 -0.27 19.53 -9.82
C LEU A 324 -1.17 18.31 -9.51
N VAL A 325 -2.33 18.52 -8.87
CA VAL A 325 -3.27 17.44 -8.51
C VAL A 325 -3.70 16.62 -9.72
N MET A 326 -4.00 17.29 -10.83
CA MET A 326 -4.46 16.61 -12.05
C MET A 326 -3.37 15.76 -12.70
N ASP A 327 -2.11 16.19 -12.58
CA ASP A 327 -0.98 15.38 -13.04
C ASP A 327 -0.74 14.19 -12.10
N LEU A 328 -0.89 14.38 -10.79
CA LEU A 328 -0.78 13.30 -9.80
C LEU A 328 -1.86 12.22 -9.99
N LEU A 329 -3.09 12.61 -10.37
CA LEU A 329 -4.16 11.65 -10.68
C LEU A 329 -3.83 10.72 -11.86
N ARG A 330 -2.88 11.08 -12.74
CA ARG A 330 -2.43 10.18 -13.82
C ARG A 330 -1.71 8.94 -13.29
N VAL A 331 -1.16 8.99 -12.07
CA VAL A 331 -0.50 7.86 -11.41
C VAL A 331 -1.47 6.69 -11.18
N LEU A 332 -2.78 6.95 -11.12
CA LEU A 332 -3.83 5.93 -10.96
C LEU A 332 -3.87 4.89 -12.09
N GLY A 333 -3.30 5.22 -13.26
CA GLY A 333 -3.11 4.26 -14.35
C GLY A 333 -2.17 3.09 -14.01
N THR A 334 -1.40 3.19 -12.92
CA THR A 334 -0.57 2.08 -12.42
C THR A 334 -1.47 0.98 -11.84
N PRO A 335 -1.26 -0.31 -12.16
CA PRO A 335 -2.12 -1.39 -11.68
C PRO A 335 -2.01 -1.68 -10.17
N ASP A 336 -0.92 -1.25 -9.54
CA ASP A 336 -0.62 -1.48 -8.14
C ASP A 336 -1.52 -0.68 -7.18
N LEU A 337 -2.14 -1.39 -6.22
CA LEU A 337 -3.09 -0.81 -5.27
C LEU A 337 -2.41 0.10 -4.23
N GLU A 338 -1.19 -0.22 -3.80
CA GLU A 338 -0.48 0.57 -2.78
C GLU A 338 -0.05 1.92 -3.35
N VAL A 339 0.46 1.92 -4.58
CA VAL A 339 0.79 3.15 -5.33
C VAL A 339 -0.46 4.02 -5.48
N ARG A 340 -1.59 3.44 -5.89
CA ARG A 340 -2.89 4.14 -6.02
C ARG A 340 -3.36 4.72 -4.69
N ARG A 341 -3.32 3.93 -3.61
CA ARG A 341 -3.69 4.36 -2.25
C ARG A 341 -2.87 5.55 -1.79
N LYS A 342 -1.55 5.49 -2.00
CA LYS A 342 -0.64 6.58 -1.63
C LYS A 342 -0.88 7.84 -2.46
N ALA A 343 -1.07 7.69 -3.78
CA ALA A 343 -1.39 8.80 -4.67
C ALA A 343 -2.72 9.48 -4.25
N LEU A 344 -3.80 8.71 -4.04
CA LEU A 344 -5.09 9.25 -3.58
C LEU A 344 -4.98 9.90 -2.20
N GLY A 345 -4.19 9.32 -1.29
CA GLY A 345 -3.92 9.92 0.02
C GLY A 345 -3.25 11.29 -0.07
N ILE A 346 -2.37 11.51 -1.05
CA ILE A 346 -1.76 12.82 -1.31
C ILE A 346 -2.77 13.74 -2.01
N VAL A 347 -3.52 13.24 -3.01
CA VAL A 347 -4.56 14.01 -3.70
C VAL A 347 -5.55 14.61 -2.71
N MET A 348 -6.06 13.82 -1.76
CA MET A 348 -7.01 14.29 -0.74
C MET A 348 -6.47 15.45 0.11
N LYS A 349 -5.14 15.59 0.26
CA LYS A 349 -4.51 16.70 0.99
C LYS A 349 -4.32 17.95 0.12
N LEU A 350 -4.46 17.84 -1.19
CA LEU A 350 -4.30 18.90 -2.18
C LEU A 350 -5.64 19.37 -2.80
N VAL A 351 -6.74 18.66 -2.53
CA VAL A 351 -8.06 19.03 -3.03
C VAL A 351 -8.52 20.34 -2.38
N SER A 352 -9.01 21.25 -3.20
CA SER A 352 -9.57 22.54 -2.81
C SER A 352 -10.87 22.81 -3.57
N ARG A 353 -11.60 23.87 -3.20
CA ARG A 353 -12.80 24.30 -3.92
C ARG A 353 -12.54 24.65 -5.40
N ARG A 354 -11.29 24.89 -5.78
CA ARG A 354 -10.93 25.27 -7.16
C ARG A 354 -10.78 24.08 -8.11
N ASN A 355 -10.38 22.92 -7.59
CA ASN A 355 -10.04 21.74 -8.40
C ASN A 355 -10.96 20.55 -8.14
N ILE A 356 -11.89 20.64 -7.18
CA ILE A 356 -12.76 19.53 -6.77
C ILE A 356 -13.59 18.97 -7.91
N ASP A 357 -14.15 19.81 -8.78
CA ASP A 357 -14.97 19.38 -9.91
C ASP A 357 -14.18 18.52 -10.89
N ASP A 358 -12.95 18.94 -11.20
CA ASP A 358 -12.04 18.20 -12.08
C ASP A 358 -11.58 16.88 -11.44
N VAL A 359 -11.24 16.91 -10.14
CA VAL A 359 -10.85 15.71 -9.39
C VAL A 359 -11.98 14.69 -9.37
N ILE A 360 -13.20 15.12 -9.03
CA ILE A 360 -14.37 14.25 -9.03
C ILE A 360 -14.62 13.71 -10.43
N SER A 361 -14.58 14.55 -11.47
CA SER A 361 -14.76 14.10 -12.85
C SER A 361 -13.81 12.95 -13.23
N VAL A 362 -12.53 13.05 -12.86
CA VAL A 362 -11.55 11.97 -13.09
C VAL A 362 -11.87 10.74 -12.26
N LEU A 363 -12.19 10.89 -10.97
CA LEU A 363 -12.53 9.76 -10.10
C LEU A 363 -13.79 9.03 -10.56
N LYS A 364 -14.80 9.75 -11.04
CA LYS A 364 -16.01 9.17 -11.64
C LYS A 364 -15.68 8.34 -12.86
N LYS A 365 -14.90 8.92 -13.79
CA LYS A 365 -14.48 8.21 -15.01
C LYS A 365 -13.68 6.96 -14.68
N GLU A 366 -12.82 7.03 -13.68
CA GLU A 366 -12.04 5.89 -13.23
C GLU A 366 -12.91 4.82 -12.56
N LEU A 367 -13.89 5.23 -11.75
CA LEU A 367 -14.87 4.31 -11.16
C LEU A 367 -15.69 3.60 -12.24
N SER A 368 -16.22 4.32 -13.23
CA SER A 368 -16.98 3.73 -14.34
C SER A 368 -16.16 2.68 -15.10
N LYS A 369 -14.86 2.93 -15.36
CA LYS A 369 -13.98 1.92 -15.97
C LYS A 369 -13.87 0.65 -15.13
N THR A 370 -13.78 0.78 -13.80
CA THR A 370 -13.70 -0.41 -12.91
C THR A 370 -14.99 -1.23 -12.89
N VAL A 371 -16.11 -0.61 -13.23
CA VAL A 371 -17.42 -1.27 -13.32
C VAL A 371 -17.55 -2.01 -14.66
N GLU A 372 -17.11 -1.39 -15.75
CA GLU A 372 -17.08 -2.00 -17.09
C GLU A 372 -16.04 -3.12 -17.23
N SER A 373 -14.92 -3.03 -16.52
CA SER A 373 -13.88 -4.06 -16.56
C SER A 373 -14.31 -5.31 -15.78
N ASN A 374 -14.63 -6.39 -16.48
CA ASN A 374 -15.03 -7.71 -15.93
C ASN A 374 -13.96 -8.42 -15.06
N ASP A 375 -12.87 -7.77 -14.67
CA ASP A 375 -11.87 -8.27 -13.70
C ASP A 375 -12.36 -8.03 -12.26
N TYR A 376 -13.39 -8.77 -11.85
CA TYR A 376 -14.11 -8.59 -10.59
C TYR A 376 -13.22 -8.67 -9.34
N ASP A 377 -12.22 -9.55 -9.29
CA ASP A 377 -11.45 -9.80 -8.05
C ASP A 377 -10.34 -8.77 -7.79
N LYS A 378 -9.59 -8.33 -8.81
CA LYS A 378 -8.52 -7.32 -8.63
C LYS A 378 -9.06 -5.89 -8.60
N SER A 379 -10.23 -5.66 -9.18
CA SER A 379 -10.84 -4.33 -9.22
C SER A 379 -11.71 -4.02 -8.00
N SER A 380 -12.08 -5.02 -7.18
CA SER A 380 -12.95 -4.82 -6.01
C SER A 380 -12.31 -3.89 -4.97
N ASP A 381 -11.06 -4.16 -4.57
CA ASP A 381 -10.36 -3.33 -3.57
C ASP A 381 -10.06 -1.92 -4.08
N TYR A 382 -9.76 -1.80 -5.37
CA TYR A 382 -9.56 -0.49 -6.01
C TYR A 382 -10.86 0.29 -6.11
N ARG A 383 -11.97 -0.37 -6.46
CA ARG A 383 -13.32 0.22 -6.51
C ARG A 383 -13.73 0.71 -5.12
N LEU A 384 -13.50 -0.08 -4.08
CA LEU A 384 -13.73 0.33 -2.69
C LEU A 384 -12.92 1.59 -2.33
N LEU A 385 -11.63 1.61 -2.68
CA LEU A 385 -10.76 2.77 -2.45
C LEU A 385 -11.25 4.02 -3.19
N LEU A 386 -11.70 3.90 -4.44
CA LEU A 386 -12.28 5.01 -5.21
C LEU A 386 -13.57 5.52 -4.57
N ILE A 387 -14.49 4.63 -4.19
CA ILE A 387 -15.76 4.99 -3.54
C ILE A 387 -15.51 5.72 -2.21
N GLN A 388 -14.59 5.23 -1.38
CA GLN A 388 -14.21 5.88 -0.13
C GLN A 388 -13.58 7.26 -0.34
N THR A 389 -12.78 7.41 -1.40
CA THR A 389 -12.17 8.70 -1.77
C THR A 389 -13.23 9.69 -2.27
N ILE A 390 -14.13 9.25 -3.16
CA ILE A 390 -15.24 10.05 -3.70
C ILE A 390 -16.19 10.47 -2.57
N HIS A 391 -16.53 9.55 -1.66
CA HIS A 391 -17.30 9.85 -0.45
C HIS A 391 -16.61 10.94 0.35
N SER A 392 -15.32 10.77 0.69
CA SER A 392 -14.57 11.75 1.47
C SER A 392 -14.55 13.13 0.81
N CYS A 393 -14.43 13.19 -0.52
CA CYS A 393 -14.56 14.43 -1.28
C CYS A 393 -15.95 15.07 -1.13
N ALA A 394 -17.02 14.32 -1.33
CA ALA A 394 -18.39 14.83 -1.21
C ALA A 394 -18.78 15.24 0.22
N ALA A 395 -18.23 14.58 1.23
CA ALA A 395 -18.39 14.95 2.63
C ALA A 395 -17.69 16.28 2.97
N GLN A 396 -16.54 16.56 2.36
CA GLN A 396 -15.79 17.81 2.54
C GLN A 396 -16.33 18.97 1.69
N PHE A 397 -16.87 18.67 0.50
CA PHE A 397 -17.32 19.65 -0.48
C PHE A 397 -18.80 19.40 -0.85
N PRO A 398 -19.75 20.08 -0.20
CA PRO A 398 -21.19 19.94 -0.44
C PRO A 398 -21.63 20.12 -1.89
N GLU A 399 -20.93 20.96 -2.64
CA GLU A 399 -21.29 21.37 -4.02
C GLU A 399 -21.27 20.18 -4.99
N VAL A 400 -20.41 19.18 -4.78
CA VAL A 400 -20.32 17.98 -5.63
C VAL A 400 -21.20 16.82 -5.15
N ALA A 401 -21.79 16.91 -3.95
CA ALA A 401 -22.50 15.80 -3.30
C ALA A 401 -23.69 15.29 -4.15
N ALA A 402 -24.49 16.19 -4.73
CA ALA A 402 -25.62 15.82 -5.59
C ALA A 402 -25.18 14.95 -6.78
N SER A 403 -24.08 15.35 -7.42
CA SER A 403 -23.53 14.66 -8.59
C SER A 403 -22.93 13.30 -8.23
N VAL A 404 -22.35 13.17 -7.03
CA VAL A 404 -21.79 11.91 -6.53
C VAL A 404 -22.91 10.93 -6.13
N VAL A 405 -23.97 11.42 -5.49
CA VAL A 405 -25.13 10.62 -5.09
C VAL A 405 -25.80 10.01 -6.31
N GLN A 406 -26.00 10.80 -7.36
CA GLN A 406 -26.55 10.29 -8.62
C GLN A 406 -25.72 9.12 -9.16
N LEU A 407 -24.39 9.28 -9.25
CA LEU A 407 -23.50 8.20 -9.70
C LEU A 407 -23.62 6.93 -8.85
N PHE A 408 -23.68 7.07 -7.52
CA PHE A 408 -23.81 5.90 -6.65
C PHE A 408 -25.18 5.24 -6.79
N LEU A 409 -26.26 6.01 -6.93
CA LEU A 409 -27.60 5.46 -7.16
C LEU A 409 -27.70 4.70 -8.49
N ASP A 410 -27.08 5.23 -9.55
CA ASP A 410 -27.07 4.60 -10.88
C ASP A 410 -26.29 3.27 -10.89
N SER A 411 -25.21 3.17 -10.09
CA SER A 411 -24.26 2.03 -10.15
C SER A 411 -24.29 1.09 -8.93
N ILE A 412 -25.12 1.33 -7.91
CA ILE A 412 -25.11 0.56 -6.66
C ILE A 412 -25.38 -0.94 -6.87
N ALA A 413 -26.18 -1.31 -7.87
CA ALA A 413 -26.50 -2.69 -8.20
C ALA A 413 -25.31 -3.45 -8.80
N GLU A 414 -24.37 -2.73 -9.41
CA GLU A 414 -23.17 -3.28 -10.06
C GLU A 414 -21.98 -3.36 -9.08
N PHE A 415 -22.10 -2.72 -7.92
CA PHE A 415 -21.09 -2.75 -6.88
C PHE A 415 -21.06 -4.09 -6.14
N GLY A 416 -19.85 -4.52 -5.76
CA GLY A 416 -19.69 -5.64 -4.83
C GLY A 416 -20.30 -5.32 -3.46
N ALA A 417 -20.58 -6.35 -2.65
CA ALA A 417 -21.32 -6.21 -1.40
C ALA A 417 -20.74 -5.16 -0.43
N SER A 418 -19.40 -5.07 -0.31
CA SER A 418 -18.74 -4.08 0.55
C SER A 418 -18.92 -2.66 0.01
N SER A 419 -18.61 -2.45 -1.27
CA SER A 419 -18.75 -1.17 -1.96
C SER A 419 -20.19 -0.64 -1.96
N ALA A 420 -21.17 -1.50 -2.19
CA ALA A 420 -22.58 -1.14 -2.14
C ALA A 420 -23.02 -0.74 -0.72
N THR A 421 -22.45 -1.37 0.31
CA THR A 421 -22.70 -1.02 1.71
C THR A 421 -22.15 0.37 2.05
N ASP A 422 -20.93 0.70 1.60
CA ASP A 422 -20.37 2.04 1.83
C ASP A 422 -21.15 3.11 1.06
N ALA A 423 -21.58 2.80 -0.17
CA ALA A 423 -22.39 3.71 -0.99
C ALA A 423 -23.75 4.03 -0.36
N ILE A 424 -24.49 3.02 0.15
CA ILE A 424 -25.81 3.27 0.76
C ILE A 424 -25.70 4.03 2.08
N VAL A 425 -24.64 3.80 2.87
CA VAL A 425 -24.37 4.56 4.10
C VAL A 425 -24.13 6.03 3.77
N PHE A 426 -23.36 6.31 2.71
CA PHE A 426 -23.16 7.67 2.23
C PHE A 426 -24.47 8.32 1.74
N ILE A 427 -25.28 7.63 0.93
CA ILE A 427 -26.57 8.13 0.46
C ILE A 427 -27.48 8.45 1.66
N ARG A 428 -27.44 7.63 2.70
CA ARG A 428 -28.17 7.86 3.96
C ARG A 428 -27.74 9.16 4.66
N GLU A 429 -26.44 9.41 4.74
CA GLU A 429 -25.88 10.62 5.34
C GLU A 429 -26.24 11.87 4.52
N VAL A 430 -26.15 11.78 3.19
CA VAL A 430 -26.54 12.86 2.27
C VAL A 430 -28.03 13.17 2.38
N ALA A 431 -28.90 12.16 2.42
CA ALA A 431 -30.34 12.35 2.56
C ALA A 431 -30.68 13.15 3.83
N GLU A 432 -29.95 12.95 4.91
CA GLU A 432 -30.10 13.75 6.14
C GLU A 432 -29.58 15.18 5.97
N LYS A 433 -28.37 15.34 5.42
CA LYS A 433 -27.72 16.66 5.27
C LYS A 433 -28.38 17.58 4.23
N TYR A 434 -28.96 17.02 3.16
CA TYR A 434 -29.46 17.77 2.00
C TYR A 434 -30.91 17.41 1.69
N PRO A 435 -31.89 18.05 2.36
CA PRO A 435 -33.32 17.74 2.18
C PRO A 435 -33.82 17.88 0.73
N ASN A 436 -33.23 18.79 -0.05
CA ASN A 436 -33.56 19.03 -1.44
C ASN A 436 -33.23 17.86 -2.38
N LEU A 437 -32.39 16.90 -1.97
CA LEU A 437 -32.07 15.71 -2.76
C LEU A 437 -32.97 14.51 -2.44
N ARG A 438 -33.76 14.57 -1.35
CA ARG A 438 -34.52 13.42 -0.84
C ARG A 438 -35.49 12.84 -1.86
N THR A 439 -36.29 13.68 -2.52
CA THR A 439 -37.28 13.22 -3.52
C THR A 439 -36.61 12.45 -4.67
N SER A 440 -35.45 12.93 -5.15
CA SER A 440 -34.67 12.23 -6.19
C SER A 440 -34.10 10.91 -5.69
N ILE A 441 -33.54 10.89 -4.47
CA ILE A 441 -33.01 9.67 -3.84
C ILE A 441 -34.11 8.62 -3.67
N ILE A 442 -35.28 9.01 -3.15
CA ILE A 442 -36.41 8.11 -2.92
C ILE A 442 -36.88 7.53 -4.25
N SER A 443 -37.14 8.36 -5.25
CA SER A 443 -37.59 7.91 -6.57
C SER A 443 -36.63 6.89 -7.19
N HIS A 444 -35.33 7.10 -7.06
CA HIS A 444 -34.34 6.19 -7.63
C HIS A 444 -34.19 4.90 -6.82
N LEU A 445 -34.18 4.98 -5.48
CA LEU A 445 -34.13 3.80 -4.61
C LEU A 445 -35.35 2.90 -4.81
N VAL A 446 -36.54 3.48 -5.02
CA VAL A 446 -37.77 2.74 -5.34
C VAL A 446 -37.64 2.03 -6.68
N ALA A 447 -37.06 2.66 -7.70
CA ALA A 447 -36.85 2.07 -9.01
C ALA A 447 -35.86 0.88 -8.98
N SER A 448 -34.73 1.03 -8.27
CA SER A 448 -33.66 0.03 -8.19
C SER A 448 -33.81 -0.98 -7.04
N PHE A 449 -34.87 -0.90 -6.23
CA PHE A 449 -34.99 -1.67 -4.99
C PHE A 449 -34.90 -3.19 -5.22
N LEU A 450 -35.42 -3.68 -6.36
CA LEU A 450 -35.45 -5.09 -6.70
C LEU A 450 -34.06 -5.65 -7.07
N ASP A 451 -33.11 -4.78 -7.43
CA ASP A 451 -31.76 -5.19 -7.84
C ASP A 451 -30.84 -5.43 -6.64
N PHE A 452 -31.24 -5.02 -5.44
CA PHE A 452 -30.43 -5.17 -4.23
C PHE A 452 -30.43 -6.62 -3.73
N LYS A 453 -29.25 -7.26 -3.76
CA LYS A 453 -29.07 -8.65 -3.32
C LYS A 453 -28.55 -8.79 -1.89
N THR A 454 -27.92 -7.74 -1.34
CA THR A 454 -27.24 -7.80 -0.04
C THR A 454 -28.14 -7.23 1.07
N GLY A 455 -28.37 -8.00 2.14
CA GLY A 455 -29.19 -7.57 3.28
C GLY A 455 -28.78 -6.23 3.88
N LYS A 456 -27.47 -5.95 4.01
CA LYS A 456 -26.95 -4.65 4.50
C LYS A 456 -27.42 -3.46 3.63
N VAL A 457 -27.42 -3.63 2.31
CA VAL A 457 -27.83 -2.59 1.35
C VAL A 457 -29.34 -2.37 1.44
N ILE A 458 -30.10 -3.47 1.45
CA ILE A 458 -31.56 -3.45 1.62
C ILE A 458 -31.94 -2.73 2.91
N ARG A 459 -31.28 -3.00 4.05
CA ARG A 459 -31.54 -2.30 5.32
C ARG A 459 -31.27 -0.80 5.21
N GLY A 460 -30.20 -0.40 4.53
CA GLY A 460 -29.90 1.01 4.28
C GLY A 460 -30.99 1.69 3.45
N ALA A 461 -31.42 1.04 2.36
CA ALA A 461 -32.49 1.54 1.51
C ALA A 461 -33.84 1.61 2.26
N LEU A 462 -34.23 0.55 2.98
CA LEU A 462 -35.44 0.50 3.80
C LEU A 462 -35.50 1.62 4.83
N TRP A 463 -34.37 1.91 5.49
CA TRP A 463 -34.27 3.01 6.44
C TRP A 463 -34.52 4.37 5.74
N ILE A 464 -33.87 4.63 4.60
CA ILE A 464 -34.05 5.89 3.85
C ILE A 464 -35.51 6.05 3.40
N LEU A 465 -36.10 4.99 2.85
CA LEU A 465 -37.48 5.02 2.34
C LEU A 465 -38.51 5.21 3.47
N SER A 466 -38.30 4.62 4.65
CA SER A 466 -39.23 4.79 5.79
C SER A 466 -39.07 6.12 6.53
N GLU A 467 -37.90 6.76 6.46
CA GLU A 467 -37.64 8.02 7.17
C GLU A 467 -37.93 9.28 6.34
N TYR A 468 -37.91 9.19 5.02
CA TYR A 468 -38.05 10.37 4.16
C TYR A 468 -39.19 10.29 3.13
N ALA A 469 -39.93 9.17 3.04
CA ALA A 469 -41.19 9.16 2.30
C ALA A 469 -42.25 9.94 3.10
N ASP A 470 -42.43 11.21 2.73
CA ASP A 470 -43.27 12.17 3.48
C ASP A 470 -44.64 12.36 2.81
N THR A 471 -44.79 12.03 1.51
CA THR A 471 -46.06 12.17 0.79
C THR A 471 -46.83 10.85 0.69
N ALA A 472 -48.16 10.92 0.63
CA ALA A 472 -49.00 9.72 0.49
C ALA A 472 -48.69 8.95 -0.81
N ASP A 473 -48.35 9.64 -1.90
CA ASP A 473 -47.94 9.02 -3.18
C ASP A 473 -46.61 8.28 -3.07
N GLU A 474 -45.60 8.87 -2.43
CA GLU A 474 -44.32 8.21 -2.18
C GLU A 474 -44.49 6.99 -1.29
N ILE A 475 -45.26 7.09 -0.21
CA ILE A 475 -45.54 5.96 0.69
C ILE A 475 -46.21 4.81 -0.08
N ARG A 476 -47.21 5.11 -0.92
CA ARG A 476 -47.86 4.09 -1.76
C ARG A 476 -46.87 3.46 -2.75
N SER A 477 -46.05 4.27 -3.40
CA SER A 477 -45.04 3.79 -4.36
C SER A 477 -44.02 2.85 -3.70
N VAL A 478 -43.49 3.24 -2.53
CA VAL A 478 -42.62 2.41 -1.70
C VAL A 478 -43.34 1.11 -1.32
N TRP A 479 -44.60 1.19 -0.87
CA TRP A 479 -45.37 0.02 -0.47
C TRP A 479 -45.54 -0.99 -1.60
N THR A 480 -45.90 -0.53 -2.80
CA THR A 480 -46.01 -1.38 -3.99
C THR A 480 -44.68 -2.09 -4.29
N LYS A 481 -43.55 -1.38 -4.21
CA LYS A 481 -42.24 -2.01 -4.42
C LYS A 481 -41.84 -2.99 -3.33
N LEU A 482 -42.16 -2.71 -2.06
CA LEU A 482 -41.97 -3.69 -0.97
C LEU A 482 -42.80 -4.94 -1.21
N ARG A 483 -44.04 -4.79 -1.70
CA ARG A 483 -44.92 -5.92 -2.05
C ARG A 483 -44.30 -6.80 -3.14
N GLU A 484 -43.79 -6.18 -4.21
CA GLU A 484 -43.09 -6.86 -5.30
C GLU A 484 -41.83 -7.59 -4.79
N ALA A 485 -41.04 -6.92 -3.93
CA ALA A 485 -39.81 -7.47 -3.36
C ALA A 485 -40.03 -8.63 -2.37
N ILE A 486 -41.22 -8.76 -1.80
CA ILE A 486 -41.63 -9.83 -0.89
C ILE A 486 -42.31 -10.99 -1.64
N GLY A 487 -43.08 -10.70 -2.71
CA GLY A 487 -43.82 -11.72 -3.48
C GLY A 487 -45.12 -12.18 -2.81
N GLU A 488 -45.64 -13.37 -3.17
CA GLU A 488 -46.95 -13.85 -2.70
C GLU A 488 -47.02 -13.98 -1.15
N LEU A 489 -48.13 -13.50 -0.56
CA LEU A 489 -48.46 -13.65 0.86
C LEU A 489 -49.65 -14.61 1.01
N PRO A 490 -49.75 -15.40 2.09
CA PRO A 490 -48.85 -15.49 3.24
C PRO A 490 -47.55 -16.24 2.95
N LEU A 491 -46.43 -15.75 3.51
CA LEU A 491 -45.07 -16.20 3.18
C LEU A 491 -44.85 -17.71 3.32
N LEU A 492 -45.14 -18.28 4.51
CA LEU A 492 -44.93 -19.70 4.79
C LEU A 492 -45.80 -20.61 3.92
N ALA A 493 -47.07 -20.23 3.71
CA ALA A 493 -48.01 -21.03 2.93
C ALA A 493 -47.60 -21.12 1.45
N ALA A 494 -47.02 -20.03 0.91
CA ALA A 494 -46.50 -20.03 -0.44
C ALA A 494 -45.26 -20.95 -0.58
N GLU A 495 -44.36 -20.97 0.41
CA GLU A 495 -43.22 -21.91 0.40
C GLU A 495 -43.65 -23.38 0.54
N GLN A 496 -44.63 -23.65 1.41
CA GLN A 496 -45.20 -25.00 1.56
C GLN A 496 -45.83 -25.49 0.25
N ARG A 497 -46.62 -24.64 -0.42
CA ARG A 497 -47.23 -24.97 -1.71
C ARG A 497 -46.19 -25.27 -2.78
N GLU A 498 -45.14 -24.46 -2.85
CA GLU A 498 -44.06 -24.66 -3.83
C GLU A 498 -43.30 -25.98 -3.61
N LEU A 499 -43.01 -26.34 -2.35
CA LEU A 499 -42.42 -27.65 -2.04
C LEU A 499 -43.35 -28.79 -2.41
N GLU A 500 -44.64 -28.72 -2.07
CA GLU A 500 -45.63 -29.75 -2.42
C GLU A 500 -45.75 -29.95 -3.94
N THR A 501 -45.67 -28.86 -4.72
CA THR A 501 -45.65 -28.96 -6.19
C THR A 501 -44.36 -29.58 -6.71
N ALA A 502 -43.21 -29.23 -6.14
CA ALA A 502 -41.92 -29.78 -6.53
C ALA A 502 -41.77 -31.27 -6.19
N GLU A 503 -42.41 -31.73 -5.10
CA GLU A 503 -42.48 -33.14 -4.73
C GLU A 503 -43.41 -33.94 -5.67
N LYS A 504 -44.58 -33.39 -6.01
CA LYS A 504 -45.52 -34.01 -6.98
C LYS A 504 -44.91 -34.17 -8.38
N ASP A 505 -44.12 -33.19 -8.82
CA ASP A 505 -43.43 -33.26 -10.12
C ASP A 505 -42.29 -34.29 -10.14
N LYS A 506 -41.69 -34.61 -8.98
CA LYS A 506 -40.68 -35.67 -8.86
C LYS A 506 -41.29 -37.07 -8.82
N ASP A 507 -42.42 -37.23 -8.15
CA ASP A 507 -43.12 -38.52 -8.04
C ASP A 507 -43.87 -38.92 -9.34
N GLY A 508 -44.15 -37.97 -10.24
CA GLY A 508 -44.78 -38.23 -11.54
C GLY A 508 -43.86 -38.75 -12.65
N ALA A 509 -42.55 -38.88 -12.41
CA ALA A 509 -41.54 -39.20 -13.43
C ALA A 509 -41.07 -40.67 -13.42
N GLY A 510 -41.90 -41.61 -12.93
CA GLY A 510 -41.56 -43.02 -12.86
C GLY A 510 -42.75 -43.96 -13.04
N GLU A 511 -43.22 -44.16 -14.28
CA GLU A 511 -43.54 -45.49 -14.84
C GLU A 511 -43.83 -45.41 -16.36
N PRO A 512 -43.37 -46.37 -17.18
CA PRO A 512 -43.56 -46.36 -18.62
C PRO A 512 -44.91 -46.96 -19.04
N SER A 513 -45.39 -46.49 -20.18
CA SER A 513 -46.57 -46.93 -20.94
C SER A 513 -46.80 -48.45 -20.94
N GLY A 514 -47.96 -48.88 -20.45
CA GLY A 514 -48.50 -50.24 -20.57
C GLY A 514 -50.02 -50.20 -20.57
N ASP A 515 -50.59 -50.75 -21.62
CA ASP A 515 -51.96 -50.61 -22.11
C ASP A 515 -53.03 -51.38 -21.27
N ARG A 516 -54.29 -50.91 -21.35
CA ARG A 516 -55.60 -51.60 -21.09
C ARG A 516 -56.30 -51.50 -19.71
N HIS A 517 -57.43 -50.79 -19.77
CA HIS A 517 -58.80 -51.16 -19.35
C HIS A 517 -59.06 -51.76 -17.94
N GLY A 518 -59.84 -51.04 -17.12
CA GLY A 518 -60.60 -51.64 -16.02
C GLY A 518 -60.88 -50.72 -14.82
N SER A 519 -62.15 -50.37 -14.61
CA SER A 519 -62.72 -49.66 -13.47
C SER A 519 -62.26 -50.18 -12.08
N SER A 520 -61.87 -49.29 -11.14
CA SER A 520 -62.53 -49.17 -9.81
C SER A 520 -61.81 -48.21 -8.84
N VAL A 521 -62.62 -47.32 -8.25
CA VAL A 521 -62.63 -46.76 -6.86
C VAL A 521 -61.32 -46.24 -6.22
N ALA A 522 -61.40 -44.97 -5.79
CA ALA A 522 -60.43 -44.21 -5.03
C ALA A 522 -59.91 -44.93 -3.76
N ALA A 523 -58.58 -44.93 -3.58
CA ALA A 523 -57.92 -45.30 -2.32
C ALA A 523 -57.50 -44.04 -1.54
N ALA A 524 -57.89 -44.00 -0.26
CA ALA A 524 -57.52 -42.96 0.71
C ALA A 524 -56.05 -43.11 1.18
N PRO A 525 -55.39 -42.04 1.68
CA PRO A 525 -53.97 -42.08 2.02
C PRO A 525 -53.72 -42.93 3.28
N SER A 526 -52.66 -43.73 3.27
CA SER A 526 -52.27 -44.61 4.38
C SER A 526 -51.52 -43.82 5.47
N ALA A 527 -52.01 -43.88 6.71
CA ALA A 527 -51.30 -43.38 7.89
C ALA A 527 -50.29 -44.43 8.38
N SER A 528 -49.02 -44.07 8.54
CA SER A 528 -48.00 -44.94 9.13
C SER A 528 -48.13 -44.98 10.66
N ARG A 529 -48.14 -46.19 11.25
CA ARG A 529 -48.18 -46.40 12.71
C ARG A 529 -46.78 -46.55 13.29
N ARG A 530 -46.52 -45.91 14.44
CA ARG A 530 -45.30 -46.08 15.23
C ARG A 530 -45.62 -46.84 16.51
N VAL A 531 -44.77 -47.81 16.88
CA VAL A 531 -44.90 -48.56 18.14
C VAL A 531 -44.01 -47.91 19.18
N LEU A 532 -44.59 -47.55 20.32
CA LEU A 532 -43.85 -47.02 21.46
C LEU A 532 -43.10 -48.16 22.18
N PRO A 533 -42.08 -47.85 23.01
CA PRO A 533 -41.28 -48.87 23.70
C PRO A 533 -42.06 -49.79 24.64
N ASP A 534 -43.32 -49.45 24.96
CA ASP A 534 -44.25 -50.27 25.76
C ASP A 534 -45.14 -51.21 24.91
N GLY A 535 -44.96 -51.22 23.58
CA GLY A 535 -45.70 -52.09 22.66
C GLY A 535 -47.04 -51.52 22.19
N THR A 536 -47.41 -50.29 22.58
CA THR A 536 -48.65 -49.66 22.14
C THR A 536 -48.47 -48.92 20.81
N TYR A 537 -49.40 -49.09 19.87
CA TYR A 537 -49.37 -48.46 18.55
C TYR A 537 -49.96 -47.04 18.61
N ALA A 538 -49.17 -46.02 18.27
CA ALA A 538 -49.62 -44.65 18.07
C ALA A 538 -49.71 -44.31 16.57
N THR A 539 -50.79 -43.64 16.17
CA THR A 539 -50.95 -43.08 14.82
C THR A 539 -50.46 -41.63 14.81
N GLU A 540 -49.36 -41.38 14.12
CA GLU A 540 -48.76 -40.05 13.96
C GLU A 540 -49.27 -39.44 12.64
N SER A 541 -49.78 -38.21 12.65
CA SER A 541 -50.17 -37.51 11.42
C SER A 541 -48.90 -37.13 10.64
N SER A 542 -48.84 -37.51 9.37
CA SER A 542 -47.67 -37.42 8.47
C SER A 542 -47.14 -36.02 8.15
N LEU A 543 -47.73 -34.96 8.71
CA LEU A 543 -47.43 -33.57 8.35
C LEU A 543 -46.22 -32.98 9.09
N THR A 544 -45.84 -33.49 10.26
CA THR A 544 -44.73 -32.93 11.07
C THR A 544 -43.44 -33.74 11.00
N ALA A 545 -43.49 -35.03 10.69
CA ALA A 545 -42.32 -35.91 10.72
C ALA A 545 -41.38 -35.76 9.50
N ARG A 546 -41.91 -35.38 8.32
CA ARG A 546 -41.10 -35.26 7.08
C ARG A 546 -40.30 -33.96 6.95
N ALA A 547 -40.58 -32.95 7.77
CA ALA A 547 -39.88 -31.67 7.71
C ALA A 547 -38.44 -31.71 8.27
N ALA A 548 -38.10 -32.75 9.04
CA ALA A 548 -36.85 -32.81 9.79
C ALA A 548 -35.68 -33.52 9.07
N GLU A 549 -35.95 -34.40 8.09
CA GLU A 549 -34.90 -35.28 7.54
C GLU A 549 -34.39 -34.88 6.13
N ASP A 550 -35.14 -34.10 5.35
CA ASP A 550 -34.74 -33.69 3.98
C ASP A 550 -34.48 -32.17 3.80
N SER A 551 -34.52 -31.38 4.87
CA SER A 551 -34.38 -29.91 4.87
C SER A 551 -32.94 -29.41 4.71
N SER A 552 -32.18 -30.02 3.80
CA SER A 552 -30.98 -29.34 3.30
C SER A 552 -31.43 -28.17 2.42
N SER A 553 -30.85 -26.99 2.64
CA SER A 553 -31.05 -25.74 1.87
C SER A 553 -30.81 -25.83 0.35
N SER A 554 -30.65 -27.04 -0.19
CA SER A 554 -30.32 -27.36 -1.58
C SER A 554 -31.53 -27.37 -2.52
N SER A 555 -32.76 -27.45 -1.99
CA SER A 555 -34.00 -27.50 -2.79
C SER A 555 -34.61 -26.13 -3.12
N LEU A 556 -34.27 -25.07 -2.38
CA LEU A 556 -34.82 -23.73 -2.58
C LEU A 556 -34.00 -22.97 -3.62
N LYS A 557 -34.59 -22.65 -4.78
CA LYS A 557 -33.99 -21.77 -5.80
C LYS A 557 -34.00 -20.31 -5.34
N LEU A 558 -33.19 -19.98 -4.33
CA LEU A 558 -33.15 -18.67 -3.68
C LEU A 558 -32.86 -17.51 -4.64
N ASP A 559 -32.11 -17.74 -5.71
CA ASP A 559 -31.78 -16.70 -6.69
C ASP A 559 -32.94 -16.34 -7.63
N SER A 560 -33.98 -17.18 -7.69
CA SER A 560 -35.22 -16.87 -8.42
C SER A 560 -36.28 -16.19 -7.55
N LYS A 561 -36.05 -16.10 -6.23
CA LYS A 561 -36.98 -15.49 -5.30
C LYS A 561 -36.80 -13.97 -5.29
N PRO A 562 -37.88 -13.20 -5.06
CA PRO A 562 -37.79 -11.76 -4.80
C PRO A 562 -36.77 -11.44 -3.68
N PRO A 563 -36.08 -10.29 -3.72
CA PRO A 563 -34.89 -10.05 -2.89
C PRO A 563 -35.17 -10.09 -1.38
N LEU A 564 -36.27 -9.50 -0.90
CA LEU A 564 -36.60 -9.56 0.53
C LEU A 564 -36.96 -10.99 0.97
N ARG A 565 -37.66 -11.73 0.11
CA ARG A 565 -38.01 -13.14 0.38
C ARG A 565 -36.76 -14.02 0.42
N ALA A 566 -35.84 -13.84 -0.52
CA ALA A 566 -34.58 -14.56 -0.56
C ALA A 566 -33.74 -14.31 0.70
N VAL A 567 -33.66 -13.06 1.17
CA VAL A 567 -32.90 -12.70 2.38
C VAL A 567 -33.50 -13.32 3.65
N LEU A 568 -34.83 -13.35 3.78
CA LEU A 568 -35.51 -14.00 4.90
C LEU A 568 -35.28 -15.52 4.90
N LEU A 569 -35.33 -16.17 3.74
CA LEU A 569 -35.06 -17.60 3.60
C LEU A 569 -33.58 -17.95 3.84
N ARG A 570 -32.67 -17.00 3.64
CA ARG A 570 -31.24 -17.10 4.02
C ARG A 570 -30.98 -16.89 5.52
N SER A 571 -32.03 -16.82 6.35
CA SER A 571 -31.95 -16.59 7.80
C SER A 571 -31.38 -15.23 8.23
N ASP A 572 -31.38 -14.20 7.38
CA ASP A 572 -31.04 -12.83 7.80
C ASP A 572 -32.28 -12.13 8.38
N PHE A 573 -32.64 -12.51 9.60
CA PHE A 573 -33.78 -11.92 10.30
C PHE A 573 -33.53 -10.50 10.78
N PHE A 574 -32.27 -10.04 10.85
CA PHE A 574 -32.02 -8.64 11.15
C PHE A 574 -32.58 -7.75 10.04
N THR A 575 -32.44 -8.13 8.77
CA THR A 575 -33.15 -7.45 7.66
C THR A 575 -34.68 -7.54 7.81
N GLY A 576 -35.20 -8.67 8.31
CA GLY A 576 -36.62 -8.83 8.66
C GLY A 576 -37.11 -7.87 9.73
N THR A 577 -36.34 -7.65 10.80
CA THR A 577 -36.69 -6.66 11.85
C THR A 577 -36.72 -5.23 11.31
N VAL A 578 -35.78 -4.88 10.43
CA VAL A 578 -35.75 -3.56 9.78
C VAL A 578 -36.97 -3.40 8.86
N LEU A 579 -37.35 -4.45 8.12
CA LEU A 579 -38.57 -4.46 7.33
C LEU A 579 -39.82 -4.25 8.21
N ALA A 580 -39.94 -4.94 9.35
CA ALA A 580 -41.04 -4.75 10.28
C ALA A 580 -41.12 -3.30 10.80
N SER A 581 -39.99 -2.72 11.20
CA SER A 581 -39.93 -1.31 11.62
C SER A 581 -40.28 -0.36 10.48
N THR A 582 -39.83 -0.65 9.25
CA THR A 582 -40.15 0.13 8.04
C THR A 582 -41.66 0.14 7.79
N LEU A 583 -42.31 -1.02 7.82
CA LEU A 583 -43.75 -1.12 7.61
C LEU A 583 -44.54 -0.38 8.69
N ALA A 584 -44.14 -0.51 9.96
CA ALA A 584 -44.76 0.22 11.06
C ALA A 584 -44.66 1.74 10.86
N LYS A 585 -43.47 2.24 10.50
CA LYS A 585 -43.25 3.66 10.20
C LYS A 585 -44.07 4.16 9.02
N LEU A 586 -44.13 3.41 7.93
CA LEU A 586 -44.91 3.79 6.75
C LEU A 586 -46.40 3.90 7.06
N VAL A 587 -46.95 2.98 7.87
CA VAL A 587 -48.36 3.03 8.31
C VAL A 587 -48.61 4.24 9.21
N LEU A 588 -47.75 4.48 10.22
CA LEU A 588 -47.86 5.63 11.12
C LEU A 588 -47.70 6.97 10.36
N ARG A 589 -46.81 7.03 9.37
CA ARG A 589 -46.66 8.21 8.50
C ARG A 589 -47.87 8.41 7.60
N TYR A 590 -48.41 7.35 7.01
CA TYR A 590 -49.63 7.45 6.21
C TYR A 590 -50.80 7.99 7.04
N HIS A 591 -50.92 7.54 8.30
CA HIS A 591 -51.91 8.05 9.23
C HIS A 591 -51.73 9.57 9.49
N ARG A 592 -50.50 10.05 9.67
CA ARG A 592 -50.21 11.49 9.87
C ARG A 592 -50.51 12.35 8.62
N VAL A 593 -50.29 11.81 7.42
CA VAL A 593 -50.37 12.56 6.15
C VAL A 593 -51.76 12.48 5.52
N SER A 594 -52.48 11.38 5.71
CA SER A 594 -53.74 11.07 5.02
C SER A 594 -54.81 10.59 6.01
N ALA A 595 -55.15 11.46 6.98
CA ALA A 595 -56.11 11.17 8.05
C ALA A 595 -57.53 10.82 7.54
N ASP A 596 -57.91 11.30 6.35
CA ASP A 596 -59.25 11.12 5.79
C ASP A 596 -59.46 9.76 5.07
N ASP A 597 -58.41 8.96 4.86
CA ASP A 597 -58.44 7.69 4.12
C ASP A 597 -58.29 6.47 5.05
N ALA A 598 -59.28 6.30 5.93
CA ALA A 598 -59.30 5.22 6.91
C ALA A 598 -59.34 3.81 6.28
N ALA A 599 -59.96 3.68 5.10
CA ALA A 599 -60.05 2.40 4.39
C ALA A 599 -58.66 1.93 3.92
N GLN A 600 -57.90 2.82 3.27
CA GLN A 600 -56.56 2.49 2.82
C GLN A 600 -55.60 2.29 4.00
N LEU A 601 -55.69 3.12 5.05
CA LEU A 601 -54.88 2.95 6.25
C LEU A 601 -55.08 1.57 6.89
N ASN A 602 -56.33 1.13 7.03
CA ASN A 602 -56.64 -0.21 7.57
C ASN A 602 -56.13 -1.33 6.68
N SER A 603 -56.18 -1.15 5.35
CA SER A 603 -55.59 -2.10 4.40
C SER A 603 -54.08 -2.22 4.58
N LEU A 604 -53.36 -1.10 4.64
CA LEU A 604 -51.91 -1.06 4.86
C LEU A 604 -51.52 -1.67 6.22
N ARG A 605 -52.28 -1.34 7.27
CA ARG A 605 -52.10 -1.89 8.63
C ARG A 605 -52.28 -3.42 8.65
N ALA A 606 -53.38 -3.93 8.08
CA ALA A 606 -53.65 -5.36 8.03
C ALA A 606 -52.58 -6.13 7.25
N GLU A 607 -52.14 -5.57 6.11
CA GLU A 607 -51.09 -6.15 5.29
C GLU A 607 -49.72 -6.11 5.99
N ALA A 608 -49.40 -5.02 6.70
CA ALA A 608 -48.19 -4.91 7.52
C ALA A 608 -48.12 -6.04 8.55
N VAL A 609 -49.21 -6.23 9.30
CA VAL A 609 -49.32 -7.26 10.34
C VAL A 609 -49.22 -8.66 9.73
N LEU A 610 -49.82 -8.88 8.55
CA LEU A 610 -49.71 -10.14 7.82
C LEU A 610 -48.26 -10.45 7.42
N ILE A 611 -47.52 -9.44 6.94
CA ILE A 611 -46.10 -9.58 6.59
C ILE A 611 -45.27 -9.90 7.85
N MET A 612 -45.45 -9.14 8.93
CA MET A 612 -44.72 -9.34 10.19
C MET A 612 -44.99 -10.71 10.81
N ALA A 613 -46.25 -11.16 10.82
CA ALA A 613 -46.61 -12.51 11.24
C ALA A 613 -46.00 -13.58 10.31
N GLY A 614 -45.91 -13.29 9.01
CA GLY A 614 -45.21 -14.12 8.04
C GLY A 614 -43.71 -14.26 8.34
N ILE A 615 -43.02 -13.18 8.73
CA ILE A 615 -41.60 -13.20 9.13
C ILE A 615 -41.40 -14.12 10.33
N ILE A 616 -42.25 -14.00 11.36
CA ILE A 616 -42.21 -14.86 12.55
C ILE A 616 -42.43 -16.32 12.17
N ARG A 617 -43.47 -16.61 11.37
CA ARG A 617 -43.80 -17.99 10.97
C ARG A 617 -42.74 -18.63 10.11
N ILE A 618 -42.15 -17.91 9.15
CA ILE A 618 -41.01 -18.40 8.39
C ILE A 618 -39.82 -18.66 9.31
N GLY A 619 -39.54 -17.72 10.22
CA GLY A 619 -38.42 -17.84 11.15
C GLY A 619 -38.53 -19.00 12.14
N GLN A 620 -39.73 -19.52 12.40
CA GLN A 620 -39.99 -20.70 13.23
C GLN A 620 -40.15 -21.99 12.42
N SER A 621 -40.07 -21.91 11.09
CA SER A 621 -40.28 -23.05 10.20
C SER A 621 -38.99 -23.81 9.88
N SER A 622 -39.12 -24.99 9.29
CA SER A 622 -37.98 -25.79 8.80
C SER A 622 -37.37 -25.29 7.49
N PHE A 623 -37.90 -24.21 6.90
CA PHE A 623 -37.42 -23.65 5.62
C PHE A 623 -36.14 -22.80 5.78
N VAL A 624 -35.79 -22.43 7.01
CA VAL A 624 -34.66 -21.57 7.34
C VAL A 624 -33.58 -22.37 8.06
N ALA A 625 -32.31 -22.11 7.72
CA ALA A 625 -31.19 -22.86 8.29
C ALA A 625 -30.96 -22.52 9.78
N THR A 626 -31.08 -21.24 10.11
CA THR A 626 -31.08 -20.75 11.49
C THR A 626 -32.49 -20.26 11.82
N PRO A 627 -33.07 -20.65 12.98
CA PRO A 627 -34.36 -20.12 13.41
C PRO A 627 -34.24 -18.66 13.86
N LEU A 628 -35.38 -17.97 13.93
CA LEU A 628 -35.49 -16.59 14.40
C LEU A 628 -35.00 -16.47 15.85
N ASP A 629 -34.07 -15.55 16.08
CA ASP A 629 -33.57 -15.25 17.41
C ASP A 629 -34.59 -14.46 18.25
N GLU A 630 -34.49 -14.57 19.58
CA GLU A 630 -35.41 -13.94 20.53
C GLU A 630 -35.44 -12.41 20.46
N ASP A 631 -34.32 -11.75 20.15
CA ASP A 631 -34.27 -10.28 19.99
C ASP A 631 -35.03 -9.87 18.73
N SER A 632 -34.78 -10.54 17.61
CA SER A 632 -35.51 -10.31 16.36
C SER A 632 -37.01 -10.59 16.52
N TYR A 633 -37.40 -11.68 17.19
CA TYR A 633 -38.79 -11.98 17.50
C TYR A 633 -39.43 -10.86 18.32
N SER A 634 -38.77 -10.44 19.40
CA SER A 634 -39.26 -9.38 20.29
C SER A 634 -39.44 -8.04 19.55
N ARG A 635 -38.52 -7.68 18.65
CA ARG A 635 -38.59 -6.45 17.84
C ARG A 635 -39.73 -6.48 16.83
N VAL A 636 -39.93 -7.61 16.12
CA VAL A 636 -41.05 -7.75 15.19
C VAL A 636 -42.37 -7.69 15.96
N LEU A 637 -42.45 -8.36 17.11
CA LEU A 637 -43.64 -8.33 17.96
C LEU A 637 -43.93 -6.92 18.50
N ALA A 638 -42.90 -6.16 18.88
CA ALA A 638 -43.06 -4.76 19.29
C ALA A 638 -43.64 -3.89 18.16
N CYS A 639 -43.26 -4.13 16.90
CA CYS A 639 -43.84 -3.44 15.75
C CYS A 639 -45.32 -3.84 15.52
N ILE A 640 -45.67 -5.11 15.70
CA ILE A 640 -47.07 -5.57 15.64
C ILE A 640 -47.90 -4.89 16.72
N ARG A 641 -47.40 -4.85 17.96
CA ARG A 641 -48.08 -4.17 19.08
C ARG A 641 -48.21 -2.67 18.85
N ALA A 642 -47.18 -2.02 18.32
CA ALA A 642 -47.25 -0.60 17.96
C ALA A 642 -48.38 -0.34 16.93
N LEU A 643 -48.57 -1.25 15.97
CA LEU A 643 -49.70 -1.15 15.04
C LEU A 643 -51.04 -1.51 15.67
N GLU A 644 -51.08 -2.38 16.68
CA GLU A 644 -52.30 -2.73 17.42
C GLU A 644 -52.82 -1.56 18.26
N TYR A 645 -51.95 -0.91 19.04
CA TYR A 645 -52.28 0.23 19.91
C TYR A 645 -52.18 1.60 19.22
N MET A 646 -52.05 1.61 17.89
CA MET A 646 -51.88 2.84 17.10
C MET A 646 -52.99 3.87 17.36
N ASP A 647 -54.24 3.42 17.51
CA ASP A 647 -55.38 4.33 17.68
C ASP A 647 -55.44 4.94 19.10
N GLU A 648 -54.87 4.25 20.10
CA GLU A 648 -54.85 4.69 21.50
C GLU A 648 -53.64 5.59 21.81
N ASP A 649 -52.46 5.24 21.26
CA ASP A 649 -51.17 5.89 21.57
C ASP A 649 -50.53 6.56 20.32
N SER A 650 -51.34 7.01 19.35
CA SER A 650 -50.87 7.51 18.04
C SER A 650 -49.77 8.58 18.14
N GLU A 651 -49.90 9.54 19.05
CA GLU A 651 -48.90 10.60 19.24
C GLU A 651 -47.58 10.04 19.80
N VAL A 652 -47.65 9.25 20.86
CA VAL A 652 -46.47 8.67 21.53
C VAL A 652 -45.73 7.71 20.59
N LEU A 653 -46.46 6.85 19.89
CA LEU A 653 -45.90 5.91 18.92
C LEU A 653 -45.33 6.63 17.70
N GLY A 654 -46.02 7.65 17.21
CA GLY A 654 -45.52 8.49 16.13
C GLY A 654 -44.24 9.21 16.52
N ASP A 655 -44.14 9.76 17.73
CA ASP A 655 -42.92 10.42 18.20
C ASP A 655 -41.78 9.42 18.38
N ALA A 656 -42.04 8.26 18.96
CA ALA A 656 -41.03 7.22 19.14
C ALA A 656 -40.51 6.64 17.81
N PHE A 657 -41.40 6.34 16.85
CA PHE A 657 -41.02 5.67 15.58
C PHE A 657 -40.63 6.61 14.46
N ILE A 658 -41.10 7.87 14.47
CA ILE A 658 -40.86 8.84 13.37
C ILE A 658 -39.88 9.92 13.85
N SER A 659 -40.25 10.67 14.89
CA SER A 659 -39.52 11.87 15.31
C SER A 659 -38.18 11.52 15.99
N ASP A 660 -38.21 10.62 16.98
CA ASP A 660 -37.06 10.30 17.82
C ASP A 660 -35.99 9.51 17.07
N THR A 661 -36.39 8.59 16.18
CA THR A 661 -35.42 7.83 15.36
C THR A 661 -34.69 8.74 14.38
N GLN A 662 -35.41 9.65 13.73
CA GLN A 662 -34.81 10.63 12.83
C GLN A 662 -33.89 11.58 13.60
N ASN A 663 -34.34 12.10 14.74
CA ASN A 663 -33.54 12.97 15.61
C ASN A 663 -32.28 12.29 16.15
N ALA A 664 -32.35 11.01 16.51
CA ALA A 664 -31.20 10.24 16.95
C ALA A 664 -30.14 10.13 15.85
N PHE A 665 -30.55 9.86 14.60
CA PHE A 665 -29.63 9.84 13.48
C PHE A 665 -29.07 11.23 13.14
N ALA A 666 -29.90 12.28 13.15
CA ALA A 666 -29.46 13.66 12.95
C ALA A 666 -28.37 14.07 13.96
N ARG A 667 -28.50 13.63 15.22
CA ARG A 667 -27.48 13.84 16.26
C ARG A 667 -26.18 13.08 15.97
N LEU A 668 -26.27 11.85 15.48
CA LEU A 668 -25.12 11.03 15.10
C LEU A 668 -24.32 11.72 13.97
N VAL A 669 -25.00 12.12 12.90
CA VAL A 669 -24.37 12.82 11.75
C VAL A 669 -23.71 14.14 12.19
N LYS A 670 -24.37 14.92 13.05
CA LYS A 670 -23.78 16.15 13.62
C LYS A 670 -22.55 15.85 14.49
N GLY A 671 -22.56 14.74 15.24
CA GLY A 671 -21.44 14.30 16.06
C GLY A 671 -20.21 13.90 15.24
N GLU A 672 -20.42 13.19 14.14
CA GLU A 672 -19.33 12.79 13.22
C GLU A 672 -18.66 14.01 12.57
N VAL A 673 -19.46 14.98 12.12
CA VAL A 673 -18.93 16.24 11.55
C VAL A 673 -18.10 17.00 12.59
N LYS A 674 -18.54 17.04 13.85
CA LYS A 674 -17.78 17.68 14.94
C LYS A 674 -16.44 16.97 15.20
N ARG A 675 -16.44 15.64 15.28
CA ARG A 675 -15.21 14.84 15.48
C ARG A 675 -14.20 15.06 14.35
N ALA A 676 -14.65 15.03 13.10
CA ALA A 676 -13.80 15.29 11.94
C ALA A 676 -13.19 16.70 11.97
N ALA A 677 -13.96 17.71 12.41
CA ALA A 677 -13.45 19.07 12.57
C ALA A 677 -12.41 19.20 13.71
N GLU A 678 -12.57 18.46 14.81
CA GLU A 678 -11.62 18.42 15.93
C GLU A 678 -10.31 17.72 15.55
N GLU A 679 -10.37 16.62 14.81
CA GLU A 679 -9.17 15.93 14.30
C GLU A 679 -8.37 16.80 13.32
N LYS A 680 -9.07 17.55 12.45
CA LYS A 680 -8.44 18.53 11.56
C LYS A 680 -7.76 19.66 12.35
N LYS A 681 -8.33 20.09 13.47
CA LYS A 681 -7.68 21.07 14.36
C LYS A 681 -6.45 20.49 15.05
N LYS A 682 -6.52 19.28 15.60
CA LYS A 682 -5.37 18.62 16.27
C LYS A 682 -4.18 18.45 15.32
N SER A 683 -4.41 17.98 14.10
CA SER A 683 -3.35 17.82 13.09
C SER A 683 -2.75 19.15 12.62
N SER A 684 -3.49 20.26 12.67
CA SER A 684 -2.93 21.59 12.41
C SER A 684 -2.04 22.10 13.56
N THR A 685 -2.38 21.76 14.80
CA THR A 685 -1.60 22.16 15.99
C THR A 685 -0.31 21.35 16.14
N GLU A 686 -0.32 20.05 15.84
CA GLU A 686 0.89 19.22 15.88
C GLU A 686 1.95 19.68 14.87
N LYS A 687 1.55 20.18 13.70
CA LYS A 687 2.48 20.76 12.72
C LYS A 687 3.16 22.05 13.22
N THR A 688 2.57 22.78 14.16
CA THR A 688 3.19 24.00 14.71
C THR A 688 4.25 23.72 15.77
N VAL A 689 4.39 22.48 16.25
CA VAL A 689 5.36 22.10 17.28
C VAL A 689 6.30 21.01 16.75
N GLN A 690 7.20 21.38 15.85
CA GLN A 690 8.43 20.62 15.62
C GLN A 690 9.61 21.42 16.14
N VAL A 691 10.18 20.96 17.25
CA VAL A 691 11.27 21.62 18.00
C VAL A 691 12.64 21.39 17.34
N ASP A 692 12.72 20.60 16.26
CA ASP A 692 13.98 20.20 15.62
C ASP A 692 14.35 20.99 14.34
N ASP A 693 13.61 22.04 13.97
CA ASP A 693 13.97 22.90 12.82
C ASP A 693 15.18 23.82 13.09
N SER A 694 15.83 23.69 14.26
CA SER A 694 17.08 24.37 14.57
C SER A 694 18.31 23.48 14.34
N ILE A 695 18.49 22.93 13.13
CA ILE A 695 19.83 22.63 12.58
C ILE A 695 19.84 22.96 11.08
N THR A 696 19.88 24.26 10.79
CA THR A 696 20.47 24.83 9.55
C THR A 696 21.93 24.48 9.41
#